data_AF-A0A5R8KAV9-F1
#
_entry.id   AF-A0A5R8KAV9-F1
#
_cell.length_a   1.000
_cell.length_b   1.000
_cell.length_c   1.000
_cell.angle_alpha   90.00
_cell.angle_beta   90.00
_cell.angle_gamma   90.00
#
_symmetry.space_group_name_H-M   'P 1'
#
loop_
_entity.id
_entity.type
_entity.pdbx_description
1 polymer ?
#
loop_
_entity_poly.entity_id
_entity_poly.type
_entity_poly.pdbx_seq_one_letter_code
_entity_poly.pdbx_strand_id
1 'polypeptide(L)'
;MMKSAQITENSLRRLPLFQRAATLLAILTAFQASTSLQAIDYNWTGPSGIQDWSVGTNWSPLGPAGANPGTTNADKAIFNTSTAGTLVTIDSGRNIRNIEFGLSAAAFTIGSAGANLGAPLSLSSGGSITMLGPATVPVSGGTLQSQTIHAPLILEAATTTTAGSYSFTNNANNQNSASSATGDAAAAAKMIISGNISGGTTSSTITLTLAGNVGTRSAGANPIGFTNVVSGEISNGSAAGGLAVTINGATPATNNFNAWTLNNANSSYTGATTITNGALYFNSIANTGFNSSVGAGSSFATGGGAHVIYYGGATSTNRNFTFNGGSFYNSGSGNFTMNGTITNTGGVTFRGGSNFIINTIITGLGGVSRTDNGTVFLNELNTFSGNVSISDGTFVTSTINNGGVGAAGTGIGTGTQISLGQDSGTVGRLQFTGTSGGSSSRLIRLTNGSQASSGNGRIENTVAGQTLTLSGTVKTTSNTVTHVSSLELLGAGNGVMSGVIGGTTGSNANVATNTRITKTGTGTWALTANNIYYGVTTVSGGTLLANNDPATGSATGSGNVVLNGAAGANATLGGTGSITGGPSSSITIGSNSFLMVGNTHGVASGVIGSNGYTGAVADLNLGSANVIAMTLAGTLQFDLFGNDVAAITTSEADLLKIASTAATMTLGGTIAVADVSGAAAGSWTAGTWQLIDWSGYSGSKNGFFTFALPTASLAAGYVWDTSAFLTNGTISIAAVPEPGRVLLIGLGTATLLFRRRRPLIK
;
A
#
# COMPACT_ATOMS: atom_id res chain seq x y z
N MET A 1 0.39 -3.97 -82.86
CA MET A 1 -0.01 -3.10 -83.98
C MET A 1 0.78 -1.80 -83.89
N MET A 2 1.47 -1.45 -84.98
CA MET A 2 2.21 -0.20 -85.26
C MET A 2 1.38 1.05 -84.93
N LYS A 3 1.92 2.24 -84.61
CA LYS A 3 2.84 3.14 -85.37
C LYS A 3 3.48 4.12 -84.37
N SER A 4 4.79 4.35 -84.33
CA SER A 4 5.67 5.10 -85.26
C SER A 4 5.38 6.60 -85.36
N ALA A 5 6.28 7.44 -84.79
CA ALA A 5 6.93 8.54 -85.50
C ALA A 5 8.04 9.16 -84.62
N GLN A 6 9.24 9.21 -85.19
CA GLN A 6 10.49 9.77 -84.69
C GLN A 6 10.81 11.03 -85.53
N ILE A 7 11.57 11.98 -84.97
CA ILE A 7 12.44 12.97 -85.65
C ILE A 7 11.65 14.17 -86.25
N THR A 8 11.99 15.45 -86.01
CA THR A 8 13.23 16.12 -86.48
C THR A 8 13.69 17.31 -85.61
N GLU A 9 14.99 17.37 -85.35
CA GLU A 9 15.74 18.56 -84.94
C GLU A 9 15.74 19.63 -86.04
N ASN A 10 15.66 20.92 -85.66
CA ASN A 10 16.50 21.96 -86.25
C ASN A 10 16.52 23.22 -85.36
N SER A 11 17.60 23.31 -84.58
CA SER A 11 18.54 24.43 -84.52
C SER A 11 18.04 25.88 -84.44
N LEU A 12 18.42 26.50 -83.32
CA LEU A 12 18.96 27.86 -83.16
C LEU A 12 17.96 29.04 -83.21
N ARG A 13 17.44 29.40 -82.03
CA ARG A 13 17.21 30.81 -81.67
C ARG A 13 18.12 31.23 -80.52
N ARG A 14 18.88 32.28 -80.83
CA ARG A 14 19.75 33.07 -79.97
C ARG A 14 18.98 33.55 -78.73
N LEU A 15 19.55 33.33 -77.54
CA LEU A 15 19.17 34.01 -76.30
C LEU A 15 20.41 34.72 -75.72
N PRO A 16 20.26 35.96 -75.21
CA PRO A 16 21.37 36.89 -74.99
C PRO A 16 22.22 36.54 -73.76
N LEU A 17 23.51 36.86 -73.86
CA LEU A 17 24.57 36.64 -72.86
C LEU A 17 24.27 37.16 -71.44
N PHE A 18 23.26 38.01 -71.24
CA PHE A 18 22.95 38.62 -69.94
C PHE A 18 22.28 37.67 -68.93
N GLN A 19 21.67 36.57 -69.37
CA GLN A 19 21.02 35.63 -68.44
C GLN A 19 21.99 34.66 -67.76
N ARG A 20 23.19 34.42 -68.34
CA ARG A 20 24.19 33.48 -67.76
C ARG A 20 25.07 34.12 -66.67
N ALA A 21 25.26 35.44 -66.69
CA ALA A 21 25.99 36.13 -65.62
C ALA A 21 25.16 36.24 -64.33
N ALA A 22 23.83 36.41 -64.44
CA ALA A 22 22.94 36.49 -63.28
C ALA A 22 22.74 35.14 -62.57
N THR A 23 22.75 34.01 -63.29
CA THR A 23 22.65 32.68 -62.68
C THR A 23 23.98 32.23 -62.05
N LEU A 24 25.12 32.59 -62.63
CA LEU A 24 26.42 32.27 -62.03
C LEU A 24 26.72 33.14 -60.79
N LEU A 25 26.28 34.40 -60.77
CA LEU A 25 26.37 35.26 -59.59
C LEU A 25 25.39 34.83 -58.48
N ALA A 26 24.20 34.34 -58.82
CA ALA A 26 23.24 33.79 -57.85
C ALA A 26 23.67 32.44 -57.26
N ILE A 27 24.42 31.62 -58.01
CA ILE A 27 24.99 30.35 -57.51
C ILE A 27 26.27 30.59 -56.69
N LEU A 28 27.04 31.64 -57.01
CA LEU A 28 28.23 32.02 -56.25
C LEU A 28 27.90 32.79 -54.95
N THR A 29 26.76 33.51 -54.89
CA THR A 29 26.22 34.07 -53.63
C THR A 29 25.46 33.06 -52.79
N ALA A 30 24.90 32.00 -53.39
CA ALA A 30 24.29 30.89 -52.64
C ALA A 30 25.31 29.94 -51.96
N PHE A 31 26.59 30.00 -52.35
CA PHE A 31 27.68 29.24 -51.72
C PHE A 31 28.48 30.02 -50.66
N GLN A 32 28.13 31.28 -50.39
CA GLN A 32 28.83 32.19 -49.46
C GLN A 32 27.93 32.68 -48.30
N ALA A 33 27.12 31.79 -47.70
CA ALA A 33 26.58 31.96 -46.35
C ALA A 33 26.00 30.64 -45.78
N SER A 34 26.66 29.52 -46.05
CA SER A 34 26.48 28.29 -45.28
C SER A 34 27.83 27.92 -44.67
N THR A 35 28.48 28.86 -43.98
CA THR A 35 29.51 28.47 -43.04
C THR A 35 28.80 27.63 -41.98
N SER A 36 28.97 26.31 -42.03
CA SER A 36 28.75 25.49 -40.86
C SER A 36 29.48 26.18 -39.71
N LEU A 37 28.76 26.66 -38.70
CA LEU A 37 29.39 27.16 -37.47
C LEU A 37 30.31 26.04 -36.98
N GLN A 38 31.62 26.19 -37.18
CA GLN A 38 32.58 25.23 -36.67
C GLN A 38 32.59 25.42 -35.16
N ALA A 39 32.10 24.42 -34.44
CA ALA A 39 32.22 24.37 -32.99
C ALA A 39 33.70 24.34 -32.62
N ILE A 40 34.14 25.26 -31.76
CA ILE A 40 35.47 25.21 -31.15
C ILE A 40 35.32 24.81 -29.68
N ASP A 41 36.16 23.87 -29.25
CA ASP A 41 36.28 23.46 -27.86
C ASP A 41 37.37 24.31 -27.19
N TYR A 42 36.99 25.17 -26.25
CA TYR A 42 37.87 26.07 -25.51
C TYR A 42 38.15 25.54 -24.11
N ASN A 43 39.41 25.24 -23.83
CA ASN A 43 39.86 24.78 -22.52
C ASN A 43 40.20 25.98 -21.62
N TRP A 44 39.62 26.01 -20.43
CA TRP A 44 39.97 26.98 -19.41
C TRP A 44 41.40 26.77 -18.95
N THR A 45 42.21 27.82 -19.05
CA THR A 45 43.61 27.88 -18.60
C THR A 45 43.85 29.01 -17.61
N GLY A 46 42.79 29.75 -17.24
CA GLY A 46 42.86 30.84 -16.28
C GLY A 46 43.29 30.38 -14.87
N PRO A 47 43.93 31.26 -14.08
CA PRO A 47 44.38 30.94 -12.73
C PRO A 47 43.20 30.81 -11.73
N SER A 48 43.48 30.42 -10.50
CA SER A 48 42.48 30.34 -9.43
C SER A 48 41.99 31.73 -8.97
N GLY A 49 40.95 31.78 -8.14
CA GLY A 49 40.36 33.03 -7.64
C GLY A 49 39.28 33.59 -8.57
N ILE A 50 39.05 34.91 -8.53
CA ILE A 50 38.06 35.57 -9.40
C ILE A 50 38.68 35.88 -10.76
N GLN A 51 38.09 35.35 -11.82
CA GLN A 51 38.58 35.47 -13.20
C GLN A 51 37.45 35.86 -14.14
N ASP A 52 37.75 36.61 -15.20
CA ASP A 52 36.75 37.03 -16.17
C ASP A 52 36.70 36.09 -17.38
N TRP A 53 35.48 35.75 -17.82
CA TRP A 53 35.25 34.91 -19.00
C TRP A 53 35.77 35.57 -20.29
N SER A 54 35.70 36.89 -20.37
CA SER A 54 36.09 37.69 -21.54
C SER A 54 37.60 37.76 -21.79
N VAL A 55 38.42 37.41 -20.79
CA VAL A 55 39.89 37.45 -20.90
C VAL A 55 40.37 36.28 -21.76
N GLY A 56 40.74 36.57 -23.02
CA GLY A 56 41.11 35.55 -23.99
C GLY A 56 42.31 34.66 -23.60
N THR A 57 43.20 35.15 -22.73
CA THR A 57 44.32 34.36 -22.18
C THR A 57 43.89 33.32 -21.15
N ASN A 58 42.65 33.36 -20.67
CA ASN A 58 42.08 32.32 -19.79
C ASN A 58 41.60 31.10 -20.58
N TRP A 59 41.78 31.07 -21.90
CA TRP A 59 41.24 30.03 -22.79
C TRP A 59 42.30 29.53 -23.78
N SER A 60 42.20 28.25 -24.13
CA SER A 60 43.00 27.59 -25.16
C SER A 60 42.08 26.81 -26.11
N PRO A 61 42.04 27.12 -27.42
CA PRO A 61 42.84 28.13 -28.13
C PRO A 61 42.56 29.57 -27.64
N LEU A 62 43.50 30.49 -27.90
CA LEU A 62 43.42 31.87 -27.43
C LEU A 62 42.12 32.55 -27.90
N GLY A 63 41.30 33.00 -26.96
CA GLY A 63 40.02 33.68 -27.24
C GLY A 63 38.91 33.21 -26.31
N PRO A 64 37.98 34.09 -25.90
CA PRO A 64 36.93 33.71 -24.97
C PRO A 64 35.98 32.69 -25.58
N ALA A 65 35.62 31.66 -24.83
CA ALA A 65 34.69 30.64 -25.29
C ALA A 65 33.31 31.23 -25.62
N GLY A 66 32.74 30.87 -26.77
CA GLY A 66 31.41 31.30 -27.19
C GLY A 66 31.38 32.69 -27.85
N ALA A 67 30.17 33.14 -28.20
CA ALA A 67 29.92 34.42 -28.84
C ALA A 67 29.49 35.50 -27.83
N ASN A 68 29.71 36.77 -28.20
CA ASN A 68 29.15 37.92 -27.50
C ASN A 68 28.92 39.08 -28.51
N PRO A 69 27.69 39.58 -28.72
CA PRO A 69 26.40 39.04 -28.27
C PRO A 69 25.89 37.93 -29.21
N GLY A 70 24.80 37.24 -28.84
CA GLY A 70 24.10 36.32 -29.73
C GLY A 70 23.19 35.34 -29.00
N THR A 71 22.40 34.58 -29.75
CA THR A 71 21.57 33.48 -29.23
C THR A 71 21.97 32.11 -29.82
N THR A 72 22.80 32.12 -30.87
CA THR A 72 23.31 30.94 -31.55
C THR A 72 24.84 30.91 -31.53
N ASN A 73 25.37 29.83 -30.98
CA ASN A 73 26.78 29.51 -30.94
C ASN A 73 26.93 27.99 -30.89
N ALA A 74 28.05 27.46 -31.37
CA ALA A 74 28.32 26.02 -31.41
C ALA A 74 29.44 25.60 -30.44
N ASP A 75 30.11 26.55 -29.80
CA ASP A 75 31.32 26.34 -29.01
C ASP A 75 31.04 25.64 -27.68
N LYS A 76 32.09 25.03 -27.15
CA LYS A 76 32.11 24.38 -25.84
C LYS A 76 33.18 25.02 -24.95
N ALA A 77 32.80 25.35 -23.73
CA ALA A 77 33.73 25.71 -22.66
C ALA A 77 34.07 24.46 -21.82
N ILE A 78 35.35 24.11 -21.74
CA ILE A 78 35.86 22.96 -20.98
C ILE A 78 36.66 23.45 -19.78
N PHE A 79 36.22 23.12 -18.57
CA PHE A 79 36.90 23.38 -17.32
C PHE A 79 37.55 22.09 -16.82
N ASN A 80 38.89 22.00 -16.86
CA ASN A 80 39.59 20.74 -16.58
C ASN A 80 40.90 20.90 -15.77
N THR A 81 41.15 22.09 -15.21
CA THR A 81 42.38 22.39 -14.46
C THR A 81 42.23 22.17 -12.95
N SER A 82 43.35 21.84 -12.29
CA SER A 82 43.44 21.25 -10.96
C SER A 82 43.98 22.17 -9.86
N THR A 83 43.98 23.50 -10.04
CA THR A 83 44.87 24.38 -9.25
C THR A 83 44.27 25.00 -7.98
N ALA A 84 42.97 25.25 -7.88
CA ALA A 84 42.19 25.60 -6.67
C ALA A 84 40.79 26.10 -7.11
N GLY A 85 39.93 26.48 -6.15
CA GLY A 85 38.61 27.05 -6.45
C GLY A 85 38.69 28.31 -7.31
N THR A 86 37.80 28.42 -8.30
CA THR A 86 37.77 29.52 -9.28
C THR A 86 36.36 30.09 -9.39
N LEU A 87 36.22 31.41 -9.27
CA LEU A 87 34.97 32.14 -9.51
C LEU A 87 35.08 32.81 -10.87
N VAL A 88 34.17 32.50 -11.80
CA VAL A 88 34.19 33.03 -13.16
C VAL A 88 33.15 34.14 -13.31
N THR A 89 33.58 35.36 -13.61
CA THR A 89 32.70 36.48 -13.95
C THR A 89 32.25 36.36 -15.39
N ILE A 90 30.93 36.39 -15.62
CA ILE A 90 30.34 36.35 -16.96
C ILE A 90 30.23 37.78 -17.50
N ASP A 91 30.66 38.00 -18.74
CA ASP A 91 30.48 39.25 -19.44
C ASP A 91 29.07 39.38 -20.04
N SER A 92 28.56 40.60 -20.19
CA SER A 92 27.21 40.85 -20.69
C SER A 92 27.04 40.29 -22.11
N GLY A 93 25.96 39.54 -22.35
CA GLY A 93 25.60 39.01 -23.67
C GLY A 93 26.30 37.69 -24.06
N ARG A 94 27.04 37.06 -23.15
CA ARG A 94 27.76 35.81 -23.41
C ARG A 94 26.81 34.67 -23.80
N ASN A 95 27.07 34.07 -24.96
CA ASN A 95 26.35 32.91 -25.47
C ASN A 95 27.28 31.75 -25.82
N ILE A 96 26.97 30.56 -25.33
CA ILE A 96 27.75 29.33 -25.52
C ILE A 96 26.80 28.17 -25.81
N ARG A 97 27.26 27.10 -26.47
CA ARG A 97 26.43 25.90 -26.60
C ARG A 97 26.59 24.96 -25.41
N ASN A 98 27.83 24.65 -25.05
CA ASN A 98 28.13 23.59 -24.10
C ASN A 98 29.10 24.05 -23.01
N ILE A 99 28.91 23.55 -21.80
CA ILE A 99 29.88 23.61 -20.69
C ILE A 99 30.21 22.18 -20.29
N GLU A 100 31.49 21.89 -20.13
CA GLU A 100 31.99 20.62 -19.65
C GLU A 100 32.95 20.83 -18.48
N PHE A 101 32.72 20.14 -17.37
CA PHE A 101 33.66 20.01 -16.26
C PHE A 101 34.31 18.63 -16.37
N GLY A 102 35.59 18.61 -16.70
CA GLY A 102 36.34 17.38 -16.88
C GLY A 102 36.72 16.71 -15.56
N LEU A 103 37.34 15.53 -15.66
CA LEU A 103 37.59 14.62 -14.53
C LEU A 103 38.45 15.20 -13.40
N SER A 104 39.21 16.26 -13.69
CA SER A 104 40.13 16.91 -12.75
C SER A 104 39.74 18.36 -12.43
N ALA A 105 38.51 18.78 -12.77
CA ALA A 105 38.07 20.14 -12.50
C ALA A 105 38.04 20.42 -10.98
N ALA A 106 38.74 21.47 -10.57
CA ALA A 106 38.60 22.07 -9.24
C ALA A 106 37.17 22.64 -9.03
N ALA A 107 36.84 23.15 -7.85
CA ALA A 107 35.54 23.78 -7.62
C ALA A 107 35.41 25.09 -8.43
N PHE A 108 34.66 25.07 -9.53
CA PHE A 108 34.29 26.28 -10.26
C PHE A 108 32.94 26.82 -9.79
N THR A 109 32.86 28.14 -9.70
CA THR A 109 31.62 28.89 -9.57
C THR A 109 31.44 29.77 -10.78
N ILE A 110 30.50 29.43 -11.67
CA ILE A 110 30.16 30.24 -12.84
C ILE A 110 29.18 31.32 -12.40
N GLY A 111 29.63 32.58 -12.36
CA GLY A 111 28.92 33.71 -11.75
C GLY A 111 29.57 34.16 -10.43
N SER A 112 30.64 34.94 -10.53
CA SER A 112 31.40 35.46 -9.38
C SER A 112 30.62 36.42 -8.47
N ALA A 113 29.59 37.09 -8.99
CA ALA A 113 28.79 38.08 -8.26
C ALA A 113 27.87 37.47 -7.20
N GLY A 114 27.69 36.15 -7.19
CA GLY A 114 26.74 35.44 -6.32
C GLY A 114 25.51 34.96 -7.08
N ALA A 115 24.69 34.12 -6.42
CA ALA A 115 23.50 33.53 -7.03
C ALA A 115 22.54 34.61 -7.54
N ASN A 116 22.13 34.51 -8.80
CA ASN A 116 21.24 35.46 -9.48
C ASN A 116 21.78 36.88 -9.66
N LEU A 117 23.07 37.10 -9.41
CA LEU A 117 23.74 38.37 -9.59
C LEU A 117 24.67 38.32 -10.81
N GLY A 118 24.97 39.49 -11.38
CA GLY A 118 25.83 39.60 -12.56
C GLY A 118 25.10 39.37 -13.89
N ALA A 119 25.88 39.19 -14.97
CA ALA A 119 25.33 38.99 -16.31
C ALA A 119 24.78 37.56 -16.50
N PRO A 120 23.69 37.39 -17.27
CA PRO A 120 23.19 36.07 -17.65
C PRO A 120 24.13 35.37 -18.64
N LEU A 121 24.11 34.04 -18.60
CA LEU A 121 24.75 33.18 -19.58
C LEU A 121 23.67 32.53 -20.47
N SER A 122 23.70 32.82 -21.77
CA SER A 122 22.78 32.21 -22.75
C SER A 122 23.33 30.89 -23.27
N LEU A 123 22.55 29.80 -23.18
CA LEU A 123 22.85 28.52 -23.80
C LEU A 123 22.12 28.37 -25.12
N SER A 124 22.84 28.16 -26.22
CA SER A 124 22.23 27.90 -27.54
C SER A 124 21.50 26.56 -27.59
N SER A 125 20.48 26.47 -28.44
CA SER A 125 19.65 25.27 -28.61
C SER A 125 20.47 23.99 -28.82
N GLY A 126 20.08 22.91 -28.14
CA GLY A 126 20.83 21.66 -28.11
C GLY A 126 22.05 21.71 -27.19
N GLY A 127 22.09 22.67 -26.28
CA GLY A 127 23.20 22.91 -25.36
C GLY A 127 23.20 22.00 -24.12
N SER A 128 24.35 21.93 -23.46
CA SER A 128 24.53 21.07 -22.29
C SER A 128 25.44 21.67 -21.22
N ILE A 129 25.23 21.27 -19.96
CA ILE A 129 26.19 21.44 -18.87
C ILE A 129 26.51 20.05 -18.35
N THR A 130 27.75 19.61 -18.49
CA THR A 130 28.13 18.23 -18.18
C THR A 130 29.28 18.18 -17.19
N MET A 131 29.14 17.40 -16.12
CA MET A 131 30.25 16.96 -15.27
C MET A 131 30.61 15.53 -15.67
N LEU A 132 31.86 15.31 -16.09
CA LEU A 132 32.32 13.99 -16.55
C LEU A 132 32.53 13.01 -15.38
N GLY A 133 32.40 11.71 -15.69
CA GLY A 133 32.83 10.60 -14.84
C GLY A 133 33.80 9.69 -15.59
N PRO A 134 34.67 8.93 -14.89
CA PRO A 134 35.56 8.01 -15.58
C PRO A 134 34.74 6.91 -16.27
N ALA A 135 35.09 6.62 -17.52
CA ALA A 135 34.28 5.78 -18.40
C ALA A 135 34.12 4.32 -17.96
N THR A 136 34.86 3.84 -16.94
CA THR A 136 34.76 2.47 -16.36
C THR A 136 35.87 2.14 -15.34
N VAL A 137 36.83 3.04 -15.09
CA VAL A 137 38.01 2.73 -14.27
C VAL A 137 38.01 3.59 -13.00
N PRO A 138 38.22 3.01 -11.80
CA PRO A 138 38.53 3.79 -10.60
C PRO A 138 39.90 4.44 -10.82
N VAL A 139 39.92 5.63 -11.41
CA VAL A 139 41.13 6.45 -11.48
C VAL A 139 41.34 7.08 -10.11
N SER A 140 42.21 6.44 -9.31
CA SER A 140 42.88 7.10 -8.20
C SER A 140 43.77 8.21 -8.77
N GLY A 141 43.25 9.45 -8.84
CA GLY A 141 44.06 10.59 -9.26
C GLY A 141 43.33 11.83 -9.76
N GLY A 142 42.02 11.77 -10.08
CA GLY A 142 41.22 12.95 -10.42
C GLY A 142 40.10 13.15 -9.40
N THR A 143 40.16 14.23 -8.60
CA THR A 143 39.09 14.58 -7.64
C THR A 143 38.28 15.73 -8.22
N LEU A 144 37.43 15.44 -9.22
CA LEU A 144 36.37 16.38 -9.60
C LEU A 144 35.64 16.84 -8.33
N GLN A 145 35.55 18.15 -8.14
CA GLN A 145 34.83 18.76 -7.01
C GLN A 145 33.41 19.17 -7.42
N SER A 146 32.56 19.50 -6.45
CA SER A 146 31.24 20.06 -6.72
C SER A 146 31.36 21.37 -7.51
N GLN A 147 30.48 21.54 -8.49
CA GLN A 147 30.47 22.69 -9.40
C GLN A 147 29.23 23.52 -9.13
N THR A 148 29.40 24.84 -9.12
CA THR A 148 28.33 25.79 -8.79
C THR A 148 28.03 26.71 -9.97
N ILE A 149 26.77 26.85 -10.33
CA ILE A 149 26.29 27.83 -11.31
C ILE A 149 25.44 28.86 -10.58
N HIS A 150 26.00 30.05 -10.43
CA HIS A 150 25.36 31.23 -9.82
C HIS A 150 24.76 32.17 -10.85
N ALA A 151 25.38 32.25 -12.04
CA ALA A 151 24.90 33.10 -13.12
C ALA A 151 23.47 32.69 -13.54
N PRO A 152 22.57 33.66 -13.80
CA PRO A 152 21.30 33.36 -14.46
C PRO A 152 21.56 32.68 -15.81
N LEU A 153 20.79 31.65 -16.11
CA LEU A 153 20.84 30.90 -17.36
C LEU A 153 19.64 31.26 -18.23
N ILE A 154 19.90 31.54 -19.51
CA ILE A 154 18.86 31.69 -20.54
C ILE A 154 18.99 30.51 -21.52
N LEU A 155 17.94 29.72 -21.66
CA LEU A 155 17.88 28.58 -22.56
C LEU A 155 17.31 29.04 -23.91
N GLU A 156 18.16 29.40 -24.86
CA GLU A 156 17.76 29.93 -26.18
C GLU A 156 17.05 28.94 -27.10
N ALA A 157 15.92 29.34 -27.68
CA ALA A 157 15.26 28.50 -28.66
C ALA A 157 16.08 28.35 -29.95
N ALA A 158 15.83 27.29 -30.73
CA ALA A 158 16.46 27.15 -32.06
C ALA A 158 15.99 28.28 -33.00
N THR A 159 14.70 28.61 -32.91
CA THR A 159 14.07 29.74 -33.58
C THR A 159 12.90 30.25 -32.71
N THR A 160 12.25 31.34 -33.12
CA THR A 160 11.05 31.85 -32.44
C THR A 160 9.86 30.88 -32.45
N THR A 161 9.91 29.80 -33.24
CA THR A 161 8.85 28.78 -33.31
C THR A 161 9.35 27.36 -33.06
N THR A 162 10.67 27.13 -33.02
CA THR A 162 11.28 25.82 -32.76
C THR A 162 11.98 25.85 -31.41
N ALA A 163 11.53 25.00 -30.49
CA ALA A 163 12.04 24.94 -29.14
C ALA A 163 13.52 24.54 -29.07
N GLY A 164 14.17 24.95 -27.97
CA GLY A 164 15.46 24.40 -27.56
C GLY A 164 15.30 23.14 -26.70
N SER A 165 16.30 22.26 -26.75
CA SER A 165 16.42 21.10 -25.87
C SER A 165 17.78 21.13 -25.17
N TYR A 166 17.79 20.87 -23.87
CA TYR A 166 18.96 21.04 -23.01
C TYR A 166 19.17 19.83 -22.11
N SER A 167 20.44 19.58 -21.77
CA SER A 167 20.80 18.55 -20.80
C SER A 167 21.81 19.05 -19.78
N PHE A 168 21.45 18.99 -18.50
CA PHE A 168 22.37 19.15 -17.37
C PHE A 168 22.65 17.78 -16.79
N THR A 169 23.89 17.32 -16.94
CA THR A 169 24.28 15.94 -16.66
C THR A 169 25.40 15.91 -15.64
N ASN A 170 25.19 15.21 -14.52
CA ASN A 170 26.27 14.91 -13.57
C ASN A 170 26.64 13.42 -13.59
N ASN A 171 27.76 13.11 -14.24
CA ASN A 171 28.33 11.78 -14.29
C ASN A 171 29.52 11.60 -13.34
N ALA A 172 29.78 12.54 -12.42
CA ALA A 172 30.91 12.44 -11.50
C ALA A 172 30.95 11.09 -10.76
N ASN A 173 32.14 10.65 -10.38
CA ASN A 173 32.31 9.38 -9.69
C ASN A 173 31.54 9.38 -8.35
N ASN A 174 30.60 8.46 -8.18
CA ASN A 174 30.24 8.00 -6.84
C ASN A 174 31.38 7.09 -6.39
N GLN A 175 32.41 7.66 -5.75
CA GLN A 175 33.34 6.80 -5.03
C GLN A 175 32.52 5.97 -4.05
N ASN A 176 32.65 4.66 -4.20
CA ASN A 176 32.20 3.62 -3.27
C ASN A 176 30.77 3.07 -3.48
N SER A 177 30.75 1.86 -4.07
CA SER A 177 29.96 0.67 -3.73
C SER A 177 28.44 0.74 -3.66
N ALA A 178 27.83 -0.16 -4.44
CA ALA A 178 26.40 -0.39 -4.62
C ALA A 178 25.62 -0.87 -3.36
N SER A 179 26.05 -0.56 -2.13
CA SER A 179 25.43 -1.14 -0.92
C SER A 179 25.40 -0.31 0.35
N SER A 180 26.00 0.88 0.44
CA SER A 180 25.92 1.65 1.69
C SER A 180 24.74 2.65 1.67
N ALA A 181 23.71 2.33 2.44
CA ALA A 181 22.74 3.32 2.87
C ALA A 181 23.50 4.39 3.70
N THR A 182 23.34 5.66 3.33
CA THR A 182 23.70 6.88 4.09
C THR A 182 25.13 7.45 4.02
N GLY A 183 26.17 6.69 3.65
CA GLY A 183 27.56 7.18 3.75
C GLY A 183 28.19 7.73 2.47
N ASP A 184 28.16 6.95 1.39
CA ASP A 184 29.04 7.19 0.21
C ASP A 184 28.51 8.24 -0.77
N ALA A 185 27.18 8.48 -0.79
CA ALA A 185 26.57 9.48 -1.65
C ALA A 185 26.89 10.93 -1.27
N ALA A 186 27.34 11.21 -0.03
CA ALA A 186 27.76 12.55 0.39
C ALA A 186 29.13 12.96 -0.17
N ALA A 187 29.98 11.99 -0.54
CA ALA A 187 31.35 12.24 -0.98
C ALA A 187 31.49 12.57 -2.48
N ALA A 188 30.48 12.30 -3.30
CA ALA A 188 30.52 12.56 -4.73
C ALA A 188 30.27 14.04 -5.07
N ALA A 189 31.02 14.57 -6.04
CA ALA A 189 30.86 15.93 -6.53
C ALA A 189 29.45 16.19 -7.07
N LYS A 190 28.85 17.30 -6.64
CA LYS A 190 27.48 17.70 -6.99
C LYS A 190 27.47 18.81 -8.03
N MET A 191 26.43 18.82 -8.85
CA MET A 191 26.05 20.00 -9.61
C MET A 191 25.08 20.83 -8.76
N ILE A 192 25.45 22.08 -8.49
CA ILE A 192 24.65 23.03 -7.71
C ILE A 192 24.29 24.21 -8.62
N ILE A 193 23.01 24.39 -8.90
CA ILE A 193 22.51 25.49 -9.72
C ILE A 193 21.68 26.40 -8.82
N SER A 194 22.25 27.54 -8.46
CA SER A 194 21.58 28.57 -7.66
C SER A 194 21.19 29.80 -8.49
N GLY A 195 21.75 29.93 -9.70
CA GLY A 195 21.26 30.85 -10.72
C GLY A 195 19.91 30.41 -11.29
N ASN A 196 19.06 31.37 -11.60
CA ASN A 196 17.75 31.20 -12.20
C ASN A 196 17.91 30.62 -13.59
N ILE A 197 16.97 29.77 -14.00
CA ILE A 197 16.90 29.20 -15.34
C ILE A 197 15.65 29.76 -16.00
N SER A 198 15.81 30.39 -17.16
CA SER A 198 14.71 30.98 -17.92
C SER A 198 14.72 30.50 -19.37
N GLY A 199 13.55 30.36 -19.98
CA GLY A 199 13.43 30.08 -21.41
C GLY A 199 13.65 31.33 -22.28
N GLY A 200 14.35 31.16 -23.41
CA GLY A 200 14.48 32.18 -24.45
C GLY A 200 13.20 32.35 -25.28
N THR A 201 13.20 33.32 -26.19
CA THR A 201 12.01 33.72 -26.95
C THR A 201 11.56 32.65 -27.94
N THR A 202 10.42 32.00 -27.68
CA THR A 202 9.79 31.04 -28.62
C THR A 202 8.31 30.80 -28.31
N SER A 203 7.53 30.40 -29.31
CA SER A 203 6.16 29.91 -29.14
C SER A 203 6.07 28.42 -28.80
N SER A 204 7.17 27.66 -28.91
CA SER A 204 7.23 26.23 -28.60
C SER A 204 7.77 25.96 -27.20
N THR A 205 7.51 24.77 -26.65
CA THR A 205 7.95 24.41 -25.30
C THR A 205 9.43 24.03 -25.25
N ILE A 206 10.24 24.78 -24.50
CA ILE A 206 11.64 24.45 -24.24
C ILE A 206 11.73 23.26 -23.28
N THR A 207 12.68 22.35 -23.51
CA THR A 207 12.89 21.20 -22.62
C THR A 207 14.23 21.27 -21.92
N LEU A 208 14.22 21.22 -20.58
CA LEU A 208 15.39 21.03 -19.74
C LEU A 208 15.42 19.59 -19.21
N THR A 209 16.47 18.85 -19.53
CA THR A 209 16.70 17.49 -19.01
C THR A 209 17.76 17.52 -17.91
N LEU A 210 17.40 17.08 -16.71
CA LEU A 210 18.35 16.82 -15.62
C LEU A 210 18.68 15.33 -15.61
N ALA A 211 19.95 15.00 -15.76
CA ALA A 211 20.43 13.64 -16.02
C ALA A 211 21.71 13.32 -15.25
N GLY A 212 22.16 12.08 -15.38
CA GLY A 212 23.44 11.62 -14.85
C GLY A 212 23.31 10.39 -13.97
N ASN A 213 24.34 10.18 -13.14
CA ASN A 213 24.52 9.00 -12.30
C ASN A 213 24.82 9.35 -10.84
N VAL A 214 24.79 10.64 -10.47
CA VAL A 214 25.14 11.11 -9.13
C VAL A 214 23.90 11.44 -8.30
N GLY A 215 24.07 11.30 -6.99
CA GLY A 215 23.07 11.59 -5.98
C GLY A 215 22.33 10.34 -5.53
N THR A 216 21.60 10.38 -4.42
CA THR A 216 20.84 9.22 -3.95
C THR A 216 19.39 9.49 -3.58
N ARG A 217 18.50 8.52 -3.88
CA ARG A 217 17.11 8.47 -3.40
C ARG A 217 16.98 8.03 -1.94
N SER A 218 18.07 7.60 -1.32
CA SER A 218 18.09 7.12 0.07
C SER A 218 18.40 8.23 1.08
N ALA A 219 18.35 9.50 0.67
CA ALA A 219 18.66 10.65 1.52
C ALA A 219 17.60 10.96 2.60
N GLY A 220 16.58 10.10 2.74
CA GLY A 220 15.47 10.33 3.68
C GLY A 220 14.73 11.64 3.38
N ALA A 221 14.29 12.34 4.43
CA ALA A 221 13.57 13.62 4.33
C ALA A 221 14.48 14.86 4.13
N ASN A 222 15.81 14.71 4.20
CA ASN A 222 16.75 15.80 3.98
C ASN A 222 17.69 15.48 2.81
N PRO A 223 17.32 15.87 1.57
CA PRO A 223 18.11 15.52 0.38
C PRO A 223 19.33 16.44 0.17
N ILE A 224 19.40 17.59 0.84
CA ILE A 224 20.42 18.61 0.61
C ILE A 224 21.77 18.09 1.12
N GLY A 225 22.73 17.95 0.19
CA GLY A 225 24.04 17.33 0.43
C GLY A 225 24.19 15.93 -0.18
N PHE A 226 23.07 15.28 -0.53
CA PHE A 226 23.06 13.93 -1.08
C PHE A 226 22.66 13.89 -2.57
N THR A 227 22.15 14.99 -3.13
CA THR A 227 21.66 15.07 -4.51
C THR A 227 22.35 16.19 -5.30
N ASN A 228 22.18 16.21 -6.62
CA ASN A 228 22.31 17.46 -7.37
C ASN A 228 21.20 18.41 -6.97
N VAL A 229 21.42 19.73 -7.08
CA VAL A 229 20.48 20.72 -6.54
C VAL A 229 20.24 21.82 -7.56
N VAL A 230 18.97 22.12 -7.82
CA VAL A 230 18.52 23.36 -8.45
C VAL A 230 17.72 24.15 -7.42
N SER A 231 18.31 25.27 -7.02
CA SER A 231 17.77 26.22 -6.04
C SER A 231 17.46 27.59 -6.63
N GLY A 232 17.95 27.87 -7.85
CA GLY A 232 17.47 28.99 -8.64
C GLY A 232 16.02 28.78 -9.09
N GLU A 233 15.31 29.88 -9.35
CA GLU A 233 13.97 29.82 -9.94
C GLU A 233 14.06 29.24 -11.36
N ILE A 234 13.18 28.29 -11.69
CA ILE A 234 12.97 27.87 -13.08
C ILE A 234 11.71 28.57 -13.61
N SER A 235 11.83 29.33 -14.70
CA SER A 235 10.73 30.10 -15.31
C SER A 235 10.63 29.88 -16.81
N ASN A 236 9.48 30.26 -17.38
CA ASN A 236 9.32 30.29 -18.83
C ASN A 236 10.22 31.35 -19.51
N GLY A 237 10.68 32.37 -18.77
CA GLY A 237 11.31 33.54 -19.36
C GLY A 237 10.43 34.13 -20.47
N SER A 238 10.99 34.24 -21.68
CA SER A 238 10.27 34.70 -22.88
C SER A 238 9.68 33.57 -23.73
N ALA A 239 9.76 32.31 -23.28
CA ALA A 239 9.16 31.17 -23.98
C ALA A 239 7.64 31.12 -23.74
N ALA A 240 6.87 31.66 -24.68
CA ALA A 240 5.40 31.62 -24.64
C ALA A 240 4.83 30.20 -24.65
N GLY A 241 5.54 29.24 -25.28
CA GLY A 241 5.21 27.81 -25.23
C GLY A 241 5.56 27.12 -23.91
N GLY A 242 6.19 27.84 -22.99
CA GLY A 242 6.62 27.37 -21.68
C GLY A 242 7.98 26.65 -21.67
N LEU A 243 8.41 26.28 -20.47
CA LEU A 243 9.56 25.42 -20.21
C LEU A 243 9.10 24.15 -19.50
N ALA A 244 9.52 22.97 -19.99
CA ALA A 244 9.29 21.67 -19.39
C ALA A 244 10.58 21.14 -18.74
N VAL A 245 10.43 20.44 -17.62
CA VAL A 245 11.55 19.84 -16.88
C VAL A 245 11.42 18.32 -16.93
N THR A 246 12.48 17.65 -17.38
CA THR A 246 12.56 16.19 -17.46
C THR A 246 13.70 15.68 -16.60
N ILE A 247 13.46 14.67 -15.77
CA ILE A 247 14.50 13.91 -15.07
C ILE A 247 14.72 12.60 -15.81
N ASN A 248 15.97 12.34 -16.23
CA ASN A 248 16.31 11.16 -17.02
C ASN A 248 17.64 10.53 -16.57
N GLY A 249 17.56 9.53 -15.70
CA GLY A 249 18.72 8.76 -15.21
C GLY A 249 19.09 7.57 -16.08
N ALA A 250 20.31 7.05 -15.91
CA ALA A 250 20.72 5.81 -16.57
C ALA A 250 19.88 4.61 -16.11
N THR A 251 19.50 3.73 -17.04
CA THR A 251 18.87 2.42 -16.76
C THR A 251 19.91 1.49 -16.11
N PRO A 252 19.59 0.59 -15.15
CA PRO A 252 18.27 0.04 -14.79
C PRO A 252 17.67 0.56 -13.46
N ALA A 253 16.37 0.27 -13.26
CA ALA A 253 15.49 0.69 -12.16
C ALA A 253 15.93 0.31 -10.72
N THR A 254 17.11 -0.30 -10.55
CA THR A 254 17.68 -0.68 -9.26
C THR A 254 18.71 0.31 -8.75
N ASN A 255 19.17 1.26 -9.58
CA ASN A 255 20.15 2.23 -9.12
C ASN A 255 19.49 3.18 -8.10
N ASN A 256 20.07 3.28 -6.90
CA ASN A 256 19.70 4.30 -5.93
C ASN A 256 20.21 5.69 -6.35
N PHE A 257 20.53 5.89 -7.64
CA PHE A 257 21.35 6.98 -8.15
C PHE A 257 20.60 7.86 -9.16
N ASN A 258 21.24 8.93 -9.64
CA ASN A 258 20.61 10.03 -10.38
C ASN A 258 19.50 10.72 -9.57
N ALA A 259 19.89 11.44 -8.52
CA ALA A 259 18.95 12.20 -7.69
C ALA A 259 19.15 13.70 -7.88
N TRP A 260 18.04 14.40 -8.14
CA TRP A 260 17.96 15.84 -8.29
C TRP A 260 16.97 16.42 -7.29
N THR A 261 17.35 17.51 -6.64
CA THR A 261 16.47 18.30 -5.76
C THR A 261 16.08 19.59 -6.47
N LEU A 262 14.78 19.84 -6.58
CA LEU A 262 14.20 21.14 -6.89
C LEU A 262 13.59 21.68 -5.60
N ASN A 263 14.09 22.81 -5.08
CA ASN A 263 13.65 23.30 -3.76
C ASN A 263 13.21 24.77 -3.74
N ASN A 264 13.11 25.42 -4.91
CA ASN A 264 12.66 26.79 -5.02
C ASN A 264 11.14 26.87 -5.30
N ALA A 265 10.37 27.22 -4.27
CA ALA A 265 8.92 27.32 -4.34
C ALA A 265 8.38 28.42 -5.28
N ASN A 266 9.23 29.32 -5.77
CA ASN A 266 8.84 30.38 -6.69
C ASN A 266 8.94 29.96 -8.17
N SER A 267 9.38 28.73 -8.48
CA SER A 267 9.51 28.31 -9.87
C SER A 267 8.16 28.36 -10.60
N SER A 268 8.16 28.99 -11.77
CA SER A 268 6.98 29.48 -12.49
C SER A 268 6.78 28.83 -13.86
N TYR A 269 7.65 27.90 -14.26
CA TYR A 269 7.57 27.23 -15.56
C TYR A 269 6.24 26.47 -15.75
N THR A 270 5.65 26.53 -16.95
CA THR A 270 4.31 25.98 -17.21
C THR A 270 4.30 24.65 -17.97
N GLY A 271 5.43 24.23 -18.52
CA GLY A 271 5.58 22.92 -19.14
C GLY A 271 5.50 21.77 -18.12
N ALA A 272 5.38 20.54 -18.62
CA ALA A 272 5.27 19.36 -17.78
C ALA A 272 6.53 19.13 -16.93
N THR A 273 6.35 18.55 -15.75
CA THR A 273 7.43 17.91 -15.00
C THR A 273 7.36 16.40 -15.23
N THR A 274 8.38 15.83 -15.85
CA THR A 274 8.41 14.41 -16.22
C THR A 274 9.61 13.72 -15.60
N ILE A 275 9.41 12.58 -14.95
CA ILE A 275 10.48 11.75 -14.41
C ILE A 275 10.46 10.44 -15.18
N THR A 276 11.32 10.29 -16.18
CA THR A 276 11.38 9.06 -16.98
C THR A 276 12.07 7.93 -16.20
N ASN A 277 13.20 8.27 -15.57
CA ASN A 277 14.00 7.36 -14.75
C ASN A 277 14.85 8.16 -13.74
N GLY A 278 15.16 7.57 -12.59
CA GLY A 278 15.91 8.23 -11.51
C GLY A 278 15.02 8.94 -10.49
N ALA A 279 15.61 9.79 -9.64
CA ALA A 279 14.94 10.36 -8.48
C ALA A 279 14.80 11.90 -8.52
N LEU A 280 13.60 12.38 -8.21
CA LEU A 280 13.28 13.79 -7.99
C LEU A 280 12.86 14.03 -6.55
N TYR A 281 13.56 14.94 -5.88
CA TYR A 281 13.17 15.51 -4.59
C TYR A 281 12.56 16.90 -4.79
N PHE A 282 11.44 17.17 -4.13
CA PHE A 282 10.81 18.49 -4.14
C PHE A 282 10.04 18.78 -2.84
N ASN A 283 9.99 20.04 -2.43
CA ASN A 283 9.43 20.47 -1.14
C ASN A 283 8.10 21.23 -1.26
N SER A 284 7.69 21.61 -2.48
CA SER A 284 6.42 22.28 -2.70
C SER A 284 5.80 21.90 -4.03
N ILE A 285 4.49 21.72 -4.02
CA ILE A 285 3.65 21.58 -5.20
C ILE A 285 2.38 22.37 -4.93
N ALA A 286 1.91 23.10 -5.94
CA ALA A 286 0.71 23.92 -5.84
C ALA A 286 -0.28 23.52 -6.94
N ASN A 287 -1.47 24.14 -6.91
CA ASN A 287 -2.44 24.03 -7.99
C ASN A 287 -1.85 24.52 -9.32
N THR A 288 -2.43 24.05 -10.43
CA THR A 288 -2.15 24.53 -11.78
C THR A 288 -2.26 26.05 -11.82
N GLY A 289 -1.27 26.72 -12.42
CA GLY A 289 -1.19 28.18 -12.51
C GLY A 289 -0.51 28.86 -11.30
N PHE A 290 -0.19 28.13 -10.24
CA PHE A 290 0.53 28.64 -9.07
C PHE A 290 1.95 28.07 -8.99
N ASN A 291 2.90 28.94 -8.63
CA ASN A 291 4.31 28.58 -8.53
C ASN A 291 4.54 27.53 -7.44
N SER A 292 5.55 26.69 -7.69
CA SER A 292 6.02 25.69 -6.74
C SER A 292 7.41 25.20 -7.14
N SER A 293 8.04 24.34 -6.34
CA SER A 293 9.33 23.74 -6.69
C SER A 293 9.29 22.88 -7.96
N VAL A 294 8.10 22.49 -8.40
CA VAL A 294 7.86 21.78 -9.67
C VAL A 294 7.07 22.64 -10.68
N GLY A 295 7.29 23.95 -10.66
CA GLY A 295 6.75 24.92 -11.63
C GLY A 295 5.33 25.34 -11.32
N ALA A 296 4.62 25.89 -12.31
CA ALA A 296 3.20 26.26 -12.32
C ALA A 296 2.35 25.44 -13.32
N GLY A 297 2.97 24.49 -14.03
CA GLY A 297 2.31 23.66 -15.05
C GLY A 297 1.21 22.74 -14.54
N SER A 298 0.42 22.19 -15.47
CA SER A 298 -0.74 21.33 -15.17
C SER A 298 -0.43 19.83 -15.12
N SER A 299 0.74 19.41 -15.59
CA SER A 299 1.07 17.99 -15.80
C SER A 299 2.31 17.55 -15.03
N PHE A 300 2.19 16.41 -14.37
CA PHE A 300 3.25 15.72 -13.66
C PHE A 300 3.26 14.23 -14.07
N ALA A 301 4.36 13.72 -14.62
CA ALA A 301 4.40 12.38 -15.19
C ALA A 301 5.59 11.55 -14.69
N THR A 302 5.39 10.24 -14.56
CA THR A 302 6.44 9.29 -14.17
C THR A 302 6.56 8.13 -15.16
N GLY A 303 7.76 7.58 -15.30
CA GLY A 303 8.09 6.34 -15.99
C GLY A 303 8.41 5.18 -15.03
N GLY A 304 8.68 4.00 -15.59
CA GLY A 304 8.91 2.75 -14.85
C GLY A 304 9.97 2.80 -13.75
N GLY A 305 11.07 3.51 -13.98
CA GLY A 305 12.18 3.65 -13.02
C GLY A 305 12.17 4.96 -12.23
N ALA A 306 11.05 5.67 -12.23
CA ALA A 306 10.92 6.95 -11.55
C ALA A 306 10.78 6.80 -10.03
N HIS A 307 11.47 7.67 -9.29
CA HIS A 307 11.29 7.88 -7.86
C HIS A 307 10.97 9.35 -7.60
N VAL A 308 9.81 9.61 -7.04
CA VAL A 308 9.33 10.96 -6.77
C VAL A 308 9.22 11.12 -5.26
N ILE A 309 10.00 12.01 -4.67
CA ILE A 309 10.09 12.18 -3.23
C ILE A 309 9.64 13.59 -2.85
N TYR A 310 8.43 13.66 -2.28
CA TYR A 310 7.96 14.87 -1.63
C TYR A 310 8.42 14.89 -0.18
N TYR A 311 9.07 15.97 0.25
CA TYR A 311 9.59 16.14 1.61
C TYR A 311 9.10 17.43 2.31
N GLY A 312 8.07 18.09 1.74
CA GLY A 312 7.47 19.31 2.31
C GLY A 312 6.47 19.05 3.44
N GLY A 313 5.72 20.09 3.81
CA GLY A 313 4.62 20.00 4.78
C GLY A 313 3.34 19.37 4.20
N ALA A 314 2.19 19.57 4.85
CA ALA A 314 0.91 19.21 4.24
C ALA A 314 0.66 20.01 2.95
N THR A 315 0.16 19.36 1.89
CA THR A 315 -0.10 20.01 0.60
C THR A 315 -1.32 19.45 -0.11
N SER A 316 -1.85 20.23 -1.06
CA SER A 316 -2.90 19.83 -1.97
C SER A 316 -2.66 20.41 -3.36
N THR A 317 -2.96 19.63 -4.40
CA THR A 317 -2.83 20.07 -5.79
C THR A 317 -3.92 19.51 -6.69
N ASN A 318 -4.35 20.29 -7.68
CA ASN A 318 -5.23 19.88 -8.76
C ASN A 318 -4.49 19.54 -10.06
N ARG A 319 -3.16 19.36 -10.02
CA ARG A 319 -2.39 18.94 -11.19
C ARG A 319 -2.76 17.53 -11.63
N ASN A 320 -2.66 17.31 -12.93
CA ASN A 320 -2.87 16.01 -13.53
C ASN A 320 -1.62 15.15 -13.34
N PHE A 321 -1.79 13.92 -12.84
CA PHE A 321 -0.73 12.94 -12.67
C PHE A 321 -0.86 11.82 -13.70
N THR A 322 0.22 11.53 -14.41
CA THR A 322 0.31 10.37 -15.30
C THR A 322 1.38 9.39 -14.80
N PHE A 323 0.95 8.23 -14.30
CA PHE A 323 1.85 7.20 -13.81
C PHE A 323 2.06 6.10 -14.87
N ASN A 324 3.19 6.15 -15.59
CA ASN A 324 3.64 5.04 -16.46
C ASN A 324 4.54 4.05 -15.70
N GLY A 325 4.40 3.98 -14.37
CA GLY A 325 5.27 3.22 -13.47
C GLY A 325 5.90 4.10 -12.38
N GLY A 326 6.76 3.48 -11.56
CA GLY A 326 7.58 4.16 -10.56
C GLY A 326 6.98 4.21 -9.15
N SER A 327 7.65 4.95 -8.27
CA SER A 327 7.25 5.14 -6.87
C SER A 327 7.10 6.60 -6.50
N PHE A 328 6.05 6.93 -5.74
CA PHE A 328 5.82 8.25 -5.17
C PHE A 328 5.86 8.17 -3.65
N TYR A 329 6.87 8.79 -3.05
CA TYR A 329 7.08 8.90 -1.62
C TYR A 329 6.48 10.19 -1.08
N ASN A 330 5.59 10.08 -0.09
CA ASN A 330 5.31 11.17 0.82
C ASN A 330 6.21 11.01 2.06
N SER A 331 7.39 11.61 1.98
CA SER A 331 8.37 11.69 3.08
C SER A 331 8.26 13.00 3.85
N GLY A 332 7.21 13.79 3.57
CA GLY A 332 6.91 15.06 4.23
C GLY A 332 6.25 14.88 5.58
N SER A 333 6.03 15.99 6.29
CA SER A 333 5.45 16.00 7.64
C SER A 333 3.92 16.01 7.68
N GLY A 334 3.24 15.94 6.53
CA GLY A 334 1.79 16.03 6.45
C GLY A 334 1.18 15.28 5.25
N ASN A 335 -0.14 15.38 5.11
CA ASN A 335 -0.87 14.72 4.04
C ASN A 335 -0.53 15.32 2.67
N PHE A 336 -0.45 14.47 1.64
CA PHE A 336 -0.35 14.88 0.24
C PHE A 336 -1.69 14.60 -0.47
N THR A 337 -2.43 15.66 -0.80
CA THR A 337 -3.77 15.55 -1.39
C THR A 337 -3.75 15.79 -2.90
N MET A 338 -4.23 14.81 -3.68
CA MET A 338 -4.38 14.89 -5.13
C MET A 338 -5.86 15.08 -5.51
N ASN A 339 -6.16 16.18 -6.20
CA ASN A 339 -7.50 16.49 -6.72
C ASN A 339 -7.56 16.58 -8.25
N GLY A 340 -6.41 16.57 -8.95
CA GLY A 340 -6.37 16.60 -10.42
C GLY A 340 -6.64 15.22 -11.03
N THR A 341 -6.65 15.09 -12.36
CA THR A 341 -6.88 13.77 -12.97
C THR A 341 -5.70 12.83 -12.71
N ILE A 342 -5.97 11.54 -12.49
CA ILE A 342 -4.92 10.52 -12.37
C ILE A 342 -5.09 9.46 -13.46
N THR A 343 -4.08 9.35 -14.32
CA THR A 343 -3.99 8.32 -15.35
C THR A 343 -2.86 7.35 -15.00
N ASN A 344 -3.21 6.14 -14.57
CA ASN A 344 -2.26 5.10 -14.16
C ASN A 344 -2.14 4.03 -15.24
N THR A 345 -1.15 4.14 -16.12
CA THR A 345 -0.92 3.21 -17.23
C THR A 345 0.04 2.08 -16.88
N GLY A 346 1.13 2.39 -16.14
CA GLY A 346 2.20 1.43 -15.83
C GLY A 346 2.27 0.98 -14.37
N GLY A 347 1.36 1.48 -13.53
CA GLY A 347 1.31 1.22 -12.10
C GLY A 347 1.97 2.33 -11.28
N VAL A 348 1.59 2.45 -10.02
CA VAL A 348 2.23 3.37 -9.07
C VAL A 348 2.37 2.71 -7.70
N THR A 349 3.57 2.83 -7.12
CA THR A 349 3.81 2.47 -5.72
C THR A 349 3.81 3.72 -4.85
N PHE A 350 2.80 3.88 -4.00
CA PHE A 350 2.77 4.89 -2.95
C PHE A 350 3.67 4.48 -1.78
N ARG A 351 4.48 5.41 -1.31
CA ARG A 351 5.56 5.18 -0.33
C ARG A 351 5.66 6.29 0.71
N GLY A 352 6.48 6.08 1.73
CA GLY A 352 6.70 7.00 2.84
C GLY A 352 5.70 6.84 3.99
N GLY A 353 6.05 7.40 5.15
CA GLY A 353 5.26 7.23 6.37
C GLY A 353 4.02 8.13 6.48
N SER A 354 3.95 9.17 5.67
CA SER A 354 2.82 10.10 5.64
C SER A 354 1.75 9.67 4.64
N ASN A 355 0.56 10.28 4.73
CA ASN A 355 -0.59 9.83 3.99
C ASN A 355 -0.70 10.44 2.59
N PHE A 356 -1.32 9.70 1.67
CA PHE A 356 -1.85 10.23 0.42
C PHE A 356 -3.38 10.28 0.51
N ILE A 357 -3.96 11.41 0.09
CA ILE A 357 -5.41 11.58 -0.02
C ILE A 357 -5.74 11.74 -1.50
N ILE A 358 -6.47 10.77 -2.06
CA ILE A 358 -6.85 10.77 -3.47
C ILE A 358 -8.34 11.11 -3.59
N ASN A 359 -8.63 12.36 -3.95
CA ASN A 359 -9.99 12.92 -4.10
C ASN A 359 -10.38 13.04 -5.58
N THR A 360 -9.96 12.06 -6.37
CA THR A 360 -10.13 12.04 -7.82
C THR A 360 -10.15 10.59 -8.30
N ILE A 361 -10.72 10.37 -9.48
CA ILE A 361 -10.76 9.03 -10.08
C ILE A 361 -9.38 8.70 -10.64
N ILE A 362 -8.83 7.55 -10.23
CA ILE A 362 -7.69 6.91 -10.87
C ILE A 362 -8.20 6.02 -12.01
N THR A 363 -7.69 6.27 -13.21
CA THR A 363 -8.01 5.53 -14.45
C THR A 363 -6.79 4.75 -14.96
N GLY A 364 -6.97 3.88 -15.98
CA GLY A 364 -5.86 3.23 -16.70
C GLY A 364 -5.65 1.74 -16.40
N LEU A 365 -4.56 1.16 -16.89
CA LEU A 365 -4.30 -0.29 -16.79
C LEU A 365 -3.41 -0.68 -15.59
N GLY A 366 -2.72 0.29 -15.01
CA GLY A 366 -1.77 0.10 -13.93
C GLY A 366 -2.44 -0.28 -12.61
N GLY A 367 -1.74 -1.09 -11.81
CA GLY A 367 -2.13 -1.34 -10.43
C GLY A 367 -1.71 -0.21 -9.50
N VAL A 368 -2.26 -0.18 -8.30
CA VAL A 368 -1.81 0.71 -7.22
C VAL A 368 -1.25 -0.13 -6.09
N SER A 369 -0.10 0.26 -5.56
CA SER A 369 0.55 -0.48 -4.50
C SER A 369 1.10 0.39 -3.39
N ARG A 370 1.41 -0.24 -2.25
CA ARG A 370 2.02 0.40 -1.09
C ARG A 370 3.01 -0.54 -0.41
N THR A 371 4.09 0.02 0.13
CA THR A 371 5.18 -0.75 0.76
C THR A 371 5.67 -0.21 2.10
N ASP A 372 5.13 0.93 2.57
CA ASP A 372 5.55 1.58 3.83
C ASP A 372 4.32 1.93 4.72
N ASN A 373 4.54 2.18 6.01
CA ASN A 373 3.52 2.18 7.08
C ASN A 373 2.37 3.23 7.02
N GLY A 374 2.47 4.31 6.23
CA GLY A 374 1.39 5.32 6.14
C GLY A 374 0.09 4.83 5.47
N THR A 375 -0.80 5.75 5.09
CA THR A 375 -2.13 5.43 4.52
C THR A 375 -2.36 6.05 3.13
N VAL A 376 -3.03 5.33 2.23
CA VAL A 376 -3.64 5.91 1.02
C VAL A 376 -5.14 5.86 1.13
N PHE A 377 -5.78 7.02 1.05
CA PHE A 377 -7.23 7.16 1.00
C PHE A 377 -7.69 7.21 -0.46
N LEU A 378 -8.50 6.23 -0.86
CA LEU A 378 -9.11 6.15 -2.19
C LEU A 378 -10.58 6.55 -2.07
N ASN A 379 -10.85 7.86 -2.24
CA ASN A 379 -12.16 8.42 -1.90
C ASN A 379 -13.18 8.37 -3.04
N GLU A 380 -12.73 8.06 -4.26
CA GLU A 380 -13.56 8.03 -5.46
C GLU A 380 -13.75 6.62 -6.04
N LEU A 381 -14.72 6.49 -6.95
CA LEU A 381 -14.94 5.26 -7.73
C LEU A 381 -13.90 5.11 -8.83
N ASN A 382 -12.79 4.45 -8.50
CA ASN A 382 -11.66 4.24 -9.40
C ASN A 382 -11.97 3.21 -10.50
N THR A 383 -11.43 3.45 -11.70
CA THR A 383 -11.64 2.58 -12.88
C THR A 383 -10.38 1.87 -13.35
N PHE A 384 -9.22 2.10 -12.71
CA PHE A 384 -7.99 1.39 -13.07
C PHE A 384 -8.16 -0.14 -13.00
N SER A 385 -7.58 -0.89 -13.94
CA SER A 385 -7.79 -2.34 -14.05
C SER A 385 -6.67 -3.20 -13.48
N GLY A 386 -5.55 -2.60 -13.08
CA GLY A 386 -4.50 -3.30 -12.36
C GLY A 386 -4.92 -3.67 -10.94
N ASN A 387 -4.20 -4.63 -10.35
CA ASN A 387 -4.48 -5.13 -9.01
C ASN A 387 -4.02 -4.16 -7.92
N VAL A 388 -4.59 -4.33 -6.73
CA VAL A 388 -4.15 -3.66 -5.51
C VAL A 388 -3.13 -4.52 -4.78
N SER A 389 -2.02 -3.92 -4.31
CA SER A 389 -1.03 -4.58 -3.48
C SER A 389 -0.61 -3.74 -2.28
N ILE A 390 -0.84 -4.24 -1.08
CA ILE A 390 -0.53 -3.55 0.18
C ILE A 390 0.49 -4.40 0.91
N SER A 391 1.76 -4.12 0.72
CA SER A 391 2.84 -4.88 1.35
C SER A 391 3.13 -4.43 2.78
N ASP A 392 2.93 -3.13 3.06
CA ASP A 392 2.88 -2.54 4.39
C ASP A 392 1.94 -1.32 4.37
N GLY A 393 1.51 -0.86 5.54
CA GLY A 393 0.62 0.28 5.68
C GLY A 393 -0.82 -0.03 5.27
N THR A 394 -1.59 1.01 4.90
CA THR A 394 -3.05 0.89 4.75
C THR A 394 -3.57 1.50 3.46
N PHE A 395 -4.49 0.82 2.79
CA PHE A 395 -5.45 1.45 1.87
C PHE A 395 -6.83 1.55 2.53
N VAL A 396 -7.45 2.72 2.41
CA VAL A 396 -8.79 3.01 2.92
C VAL A 396 -9.74 3.21 1.75
N THR A 397 -10.89 2.54 1.79
CA THR A 397 -11.96 2.70 0.80
C THR A 397 -13.34 2.60 1.46
N SER A 398 -14.30 3.38 0.97
CA SER A 398 -15.71 3.28 1.34
C SER A 398 -16.50 2.33 0.43
N THR A 399 -15.94 1.90 -0.69
CA THR A 399 -16.62 1.01 -1.65
C THR A 399 -15.72 -0.12 -2.15
N ILE A 400 -16.32 -1.29 -2.35
CA ILE A 400 -15.66 -2.46 -2.91
C ILE A 400 -16.70 -3.33 -3.61
N ASN A 401 -16.39 -3.76 -4.84
CA ASN A 401 -17.23 -4.65 -5.65
C ASN A 401 -16.41 -5.88 -6.12
N ASN A 402 -17.00 -6.70 -6.98
CA ASN A 402 -16.30 -7.81 -7.64
C ASN A 402 -15.19 -7.31 -8.58
N GLY A 403 -14.17 -8.14 -8.80
CA GLY A 403 -13.14 -7.87 -9.80
C GLY A 403 -13.67 -8.08 -11.22
N GLY A 404 -13.05 -7.44 -12.21
CA GLY A 404 -13.43 -7.57 -13.62
C GLY A 404 -14.77 -6.91 -13.99
N VAL A 405 -15.44 -6.24 -13.06
CA VAL A 405 -16.63 -5.43 -13.36
C VAL A 405 -16.19 -4.21 -14.16
N GLY A 406 -16.44 -4.23 -15.47
CA GLY A 406 -16.10 -3.13 -16.36
C GLY A 406 -16.89 -1.85 -16.05
N ALA A 407 -16.29 -0.70 -16.37
CA ALA A 407 -16.82 0.68 -16.36
C ALA A 407 -17.41 1.27 -15.06
N ALA A 408 -18.08 0.51 -14.20
CA ALA A 408 -18.78 1.05 -13.02
C ALA A 408 -17.85 1.58 -11.91
N GLY A 409 -16.57 1.22 -11.95
CA GLY A 409 -15.56 1.63 -10.96
C GLY A 409 -15.82 1.06 -9.56
N THR A 410 -14.78 1.05 -8.73
CA THR A 410 -14.88 0.74 -7.29
C THR A 410 -13.81 1.54 -6.57
N GLY A 411 -13.93 1.75 -5.25
CA GLY A 411 -12.90 2.46 -4.50
C GLY A 411 -11.49 1.85 -4.65
N ILE A 412 -11.37 0.56 -4.97
CA ILE A 412 -10.09 -0.11 -5.25
C ILE A 412 -9.89 -0.53 -6.72
N GLY A 413 -10.55 0.15 -7.66
CA GLY A 413 -10.41 -0.14 -9.09
C GLY A 413 -11.19 -1.36 -9.55
N THR A 414 -10.88 -1.88 -10.73
CA THR A 414 -11.55 -3.02 -11.39
C THR A 414 -10.69 -4.28 -11.45
N GLY A 415 -9.46 -4.24 -10.89
CA GLY A 415 -8.57 -5.41 -10.80
C GLY A 415 -9.21 -6.62 -10.11
N THR A 416 -8.62 -7.80 -10.30
CA THR A 416 -9.20 -9.09 -9.87
C THR A 416 -8.59 -9.64 -8.58
N GLN A 417 -7.52 -9.01 -8.08
CA GLN A 417 -6.78 -9.45 -6.90
C GLN A 417 -6.48 -8.30 -5.94
N ILE A 418 -6.48 -8.63 -4.65
CA ILE A 418 -5.97 -7.82 -3.55
C ILE A 418 -4.80 -8.59 -2.94
N SER A 419 -3.61 -8.00 -2.94
CA SER A 419 -2.42 -8.62 -2.34
C SER A 419 -2.08 -7.94 -1.02
N LEU A 420 -1.79 -8.73 0.01
CA LEU A 420 -1.46 -8.25 1.35
C LEU A 420 -0.12 -8.83 1.80
N GLY A 421 0.65 -8.01 2.52
CA GLY A 421 1.97 -8.37 3.04
C GLY A 421 3.03 -8.56 1.94
N GLN A 422 4.21 -8.98 2.38
CA GLN A 422 5.37 -9.31 1.54
C GLN A 422 6.27 -10.31 2.29
N ASP A 423 7.40 -10.70 1.69
CA ASP A 423 8.39 -11.58 2.31
C ASP A 423 9.17 -10.87 3.44
N SER A 424 8.46 -10.43 4.48
CA SER A 424 8.97 -9.77 5.68
C SER A 424 7.88 -9.73 6.76
N GLY A 425 8.21 -9.24 7.96
CA GLY A 425 7.24 -9.07 9.05
C GLY A 425 6.25 -7.90 8.89
N THR A 426 6.32 -7.12 7.80
CA THR A 426 5.38 -6.00 7.56
C THR A 426 3.95 -6.48 7.37
N VAL A 427 2.98 -5.56 7.55
CA VAL A 427 1.56 -5.90 7.56
C VAL A 427 0.80 -5.00 6.61
N GLY A 428 0.26 -5.61 5.55
CA GLY A 428 -0.64 -4.92 4.63
C GLY A 428 -2.06 -4.85 5.16
N ARG A 429 -2.69 -3.68 5.15
CA ARG A 429 -4.09 -3.51 5.61
C ARG A 429 -5.01 -2.95 4.54
N LEU A 430 -6.11 -3.65 4.29
CA LEU A 430 -7.29 -3.07 3.65
C LEU A 430 -8.29 -2.63 4.73
N GLN A 431 -8.59 -1.34 4.80
CA GLN A 431 -9.59 -0.78 5.71
C GLN A 431 -10.82 -0.34 4.91
N PHE A 432 -11.96 -0.92 5.28
CA PHE A 432 -13.26 -0.65 4.69
C PHE A 432 -14.08 0.26 5.61
N THR A 433 -14.60 1.34 5.03
CA THR A 433 -15.36 2.39 5.73
C THR A 433 -16.75 2.62 5.12
N GLY A 434 -17.25 1.65 4.33
CA GLY A 434 -18.51 1.80 3.61
C GLY A 434 -19.74 1.65 4.51
N THR A 435 -20.60 2.67 4.50
CA THR A 435 -21.81 2.72 5.32
C THR A 435 -22.97 1.91 4.75
N SER A 436 -22.81 1.26 3.60
CA SER A 436 -23.84 0.42 2.96
C SER A 436 -23.45 -1.06 2.90
N GLY A 437 -22.40 -1.45 3.64
CA GLY A 437 -21.75 -2.75 3.44
C GLY A 437 -21.01 -2.80 2.11
N GLY A 438 -20.40 -3.94 1.81
CA GLY A 438 -19.64 -4.13 0.57
C GLY A 438 -19.51 -5.61 0.22
N SER A 439 -19.22 -5.91 -1.05
CA SER A 439 -18.97 -7.30 -1.46
C SER A 439 -17.87 -7.41 -2.50
N SER A 440 -17.10 -8.50 -2.48
CA SER A 440 -16.08 -8.73 -3.48
C SER A 440 -15.76 -10.21 -3.67
N SER A 441 -15.70 -10.63 -4.93
CA SER A 441 -15.21 -11.95 -5.36
C SER A 441 -13.72 -11.97 -5.69
N ARG A 442 -12.99 -10.89 -5.39
CA ARG A 442 -11.56 -10.78 -5.70
C ARG A 442 -10.75 -11.80 -4.93
N LEU A 443 -9.76 -12.40 -5.59
CA LEU A 443 -8.74 -13.21 -4.95
C LEU A 443 -7.99 -12.36 -3.91
N ILE A 444 -7.86 -12.88 -2.70
CA ILE A 444 -6.99 -12.30 -1.69
C ILE A 444 -5.70 -13.12 -1.65
N ARG A 445 -4.56 -12.45 -1.81
CA ARG A 445 -3.25 -13.09 -1.82
C ARG A 445 -2.40 -12.59 -0.67
N LEU A 446 -1.99 -13.51 0.20
CA LEU A 446 -0.98 -13.29 1.23
C LEU A 446 0.40 -13.55 0.62
N THR A 447 1.22 -12.51 0.48
CA THR A 447 2.48 -12.58 -0.27
C THR A 447 3.62 -13.05 0.64
N ASN A 448 3.60 -14.32 1.05
CA ASN A 448 4.66 -14.89 1.88
C ASN A 448 5.90 -15.29 1.09
N GLY A 449 6.98 -15.53 1.82
CA GLY A 449 8.25 -16.07 1.32
C GLY A 449 9.09 -16.64 2.45
N SER A 450 10.41 -16.63 2.29
CA SER A 450 11.36 -17.33 3.16
C SER A 450 11.47 -16.79 4.58
N GLN A 451 11.03 -15.56 4.82
CA GLN A 451 11.03 -14.98 6.15
C GLN A 451 9.92 -15.59 7.00
N ALA A 452 10.26 -15.89 8.26
CA ALA A 452 9.29 -16.32 9.25
C ALA A 452 8.23 -15.22 9.46
N SER A 453 6.95 -15.62 9.53
CA SER A 453 5.82 -14.69 9.69
C SER A 453 5.78 -13.62 8.59
N SER A 454 5.64 -14.06 7.34
CA SER A 454 5.58 -13.23 6.14
C SER A 454 4.24 -13.33 5.41
N GLY A 455 3.95 -12.36 4.54
CA GLY A 455 2.65 -12.25 3.87
C GLY A 455 1.52 -11.86 4.83
N ASN A 456 1.83 -11.08 5.86
CA ASN A 456 0.85 -10.71 6.88
C ASN A 456 -0.16 -9.70 6.32
N GLY A 457 -1.44 -10.02 6.45
CA GLY A 457 -2.56 -9.21 5.98
C GLY A 457 -3.55 -8.87 7.09
N ARG A 458 -4.18 -7.71 6.97
CA ARG A 458 -5.30 -7.25 7.79
C ARG A 458 -6.47 -6.83 6.91
N ILE A 459 -7.67 -7.24 7.30
CA ILE A 459 -8.92 -6.76 6.71
C ILE A 459 -9.78 -6.19 7.83
N GLU A 460 -10.04 -4.89 7.75
CA GLU A 460 -10.76 -4.15 8.77
C GLU A 460 -12.08 -3.62 8.20
N ASN A 461 -13.21 -4.02 8.78
CA ASN A 461 -14.48 -3.32 8.56
C ASN A 461 -14.75 -2.40 9.74
N THR A 462 -14.65 -1.10 9.53
CA THR A 462 -14.76 -0.10 10.60
C THR A 462 -16.20 0.23 10.99
N VAL A 463 -17.19 -0.13 10.16
CA VAL A 463 -18.57 0.38 10.30
C VAL A 463 -19.46 -0.64 11.01
N ALA A 464 -19.77 -0.38 12.28
CA ALA A 464 -20.68 -1.21 13.06
C ALA A 464 -22.05 -1.40 12.37
N GLY A 465 -22.60 -2.61 12.45
CA GLY A 465 -23.87 -2.98 11.81
C GLY A 465 -23.78 -3.28 10.32
N GLN A 466 -22.71 -2.87 9.64
CA GLN A 466 -22.53 -3.13 8.21
C GLN A 466 -21.67 -4.37 7.96
N THR A 467 -21.96 -5.10 6.88
CA THR A 467 -21.27 -6.34 6.52
C THR A 467 -20.41 -6.16 5.28
N LEU A 468 -19.16 -6.63 5.35
CA LEU A 468 -18.26 -6.80 4.21
C LEU A 468 -18.17 -8.29 3.80
N THR A 469 -18.68 -8.64 2.62
CA THR A 469 -18.68 -10.03 2.12
C THR A 469 -17.57 -10.26 1.11
N LEU A 470 -16.65 -11.19 1.40
CA LEU A 470 -15.51 -11.54 0.57
C LEU A 470 -15.61 -13.01 0.13
N SER A 471 -15.99 -13.23 -1.12
CA SER A 471 -16.24 -14.56 -1.69
C SER A 471 -15.08 -15.13 -2.52
N GLY A 472 -14.06 -14.31 -2.81
CA GLY A 472 -12.84 -14.80 -3.43
C GLY A 472 -12.02 -15.64 -2.46
N THR A 473 -11.30 -16.64 -2.98
CA THR A 473 -10.40 -17.46 -2.17
C THR A 473 -9.29 -16.63 -1.52
N VAL A 474 -8.78 -17.08 -0.39
CA VAL A 474 -7.55 -16.54 0.22
C VAL A 474 -6.41 -17.52 -0.04
N LYS A 475 -5.38 -17.08 -0.77
CA LYS A 475 -4.21 -17.90 -1.13
C LYS A 475 -2.93 -17.32 -0.57
N THR A 476 -1.92 -18.16 -0.40
CA THR A 476 -0.54 -17.74 -0.16
C THR A 476 0.30 -17.86 -1.44
N THR A 477 1.50 -17.26 -1.47
CA THR A 477 2.48 -17.50 -2.55
C THR A 477 3.08 -18.90 -2.43
N SER A 478 3.37 -19.33 -1.20
CA SER A 478 4.05 -20.60 -0.88
C SER A 478 3.32 -21.38 0.22
N ASN A 479 3.40 -22.71 0.16
CA ASN A 479 2.90 -23.66 1.16
C ASN A 479 4.00 -24.29 2.03
N THR A 480 5.26 -23.84 1.90
CA THR A 480 6.36 -24.35 2.73
C THR A 480 6.05 -24.11 4.21
N VAL A 481 6.29 -25.12 5.04
CA VAL A 481 5.88 -25.12 6.46
C VAL A 481 6.43 -23.92 7.25
N THR A 482 7.63 -23.45 6.92
CA THR A 482 8.28 -22.29 7.55
C THR A 482 7.73 -20.94 7.09
N HIS A 483 7.01 -20.89 5.95
CA HIS A 483 6.45 -19.67 5.39
C HIS A 483 5.07 -19.39 5.98
N VAL A 484 5.07 -18.97 7.25
CA VAL A 484 3.85 -18.69 8.02
C VAL A 484 3.25 -17.36 7.59
N SER A 485 2.00 -17.35 7.16
CA SER A 485 1.22 -16.12 6.94
C SER A 485 0.22 -15.88 8.05
N SER A 486 -0.12 -14.62 8.30
CA SER A 486 -1.26 -14.27 9.16
C SER A 486 -2.30 -13.47 8.38
N LEU A 487 -3.57 -13.82 8.51
CA LEU A 487 -4.69 -12.97 8.15
C LEU A 487 -5.45 -12.58 9.42
N GLU A 488 -5.46 -11.29 9.73
CA GLU A 488 -6.26 -10.74 10.81
C GLU A 488 -7.56 -10.15 10.27
N LEU A 489 -8.67 -10.55 10.88
CA LEU A 489 -10.02 -10.05 10.64
C LEU A 489 -10.40 -9.17 11.82
N LEU A 490 -10.73 -7.90 11.58
CA LEU A 490 -10.90 -6.91 12.65
C LEU A 490 -11.94 -5.83 12.33
N GLY A 491 -12.14 -4.93 13.31
CA GLY A 491 -13.02 -3.78 13.24
C GLY A 491 -14.33 -3.96 14.02
N ALA A 492 -15.16 -2.90 14.03
CA ALA A 492 -16.46 -2.89 14.69
C ALA A 492 -17.59 -3.40 13.78
N GLY A 493 -17.37 -3.38 12.46
CA GLY A 493 -18.29 -3.93 11.47
C GLY A 493 -18.14 -5.42 11.28
N ASN A 494 -19.13 -6.01 10.63
CA ASN A 494 -19.18 -7.45 10.39
C ASN A 494 -18.46 -7.83 9.08
N GLY A 495 -18.05 -9.08 8.95
CA GLY A 495 -17.47 -9.60 7.72
C GLY A 495 -17.88 -11.05 7.44
N VAL A 496 -17.86 -11.44 6.17
CA VAL A 496 -18.11 -12.81 5.74
C VAL A 496 -17.00 -13.22 4.78
N MET A 497 -16.27 -14.27 5.11
CA MET A 497 -15.29 -14.93 4.24
C MET A 497 -15.92 -16.21 3.70
N SER A 498 -16.39 -16.17 2.46
CA SER A 498 -17.06 -17.32 1.82
C SER A 498 -16.22 -18.04 0.78
N GLY A 499 -15.06 -17.48 0.41
CA GLY A 499 -14.04 -18.20 -0.34
C GLY A 499 -13.19 -19.10 0.57
N VAL A 500 -12.70 -20.21 0.02
CA VAL A 500 -11.76 -21.10 0.73
C VAL A 500 -10.50 -20.33 1.12
N ILE A 501 -10.09 -20.48 2.37
CA ILE A 501 -8.79 -20.07 2.88
C ILE A 501 -7.82 -21.24 2.76
N GLY A 502 -6.86 -21.09 1.86
CA GLY A 502 -5.84 -22.08 1.54
C GLY A 502 -5.48 -22.11 0.06
N GLY A 503 -4.56 -23.00 -0.30
CA GLY A 503 -4.00 -23.08 -1.64
C GLY A 503 -2.91 -22.04 -1.92
N THR A 504 -2.17 -22.27 -3.00
CA THR A 504 -1.12 -21.37 -3.49
C THR A 504 -1.51 -20.73 -4.82
N THR A 505 -0.82 -19.66 -5.21
CA THR A 505 -1.02 -19.02 -6.53
C THR A 505 -0.71 -19.92 -7.72
N GLY A 506 0.21 -20.88 -7.56
CA GLY A 506 0.65 -21.80 -8.61
C GLY A 506 -0.13 -23.13 -8.68
N SER A 507 -1.11 -23.36 -7.79
CA SER A 507 -1.88 -24.61 -7.78
C SER A 507 -3.35 -24.37 -7.44
N ASN A 508 -4.21 -25.30 -7.86
CA ASN A 508 -5.65 -25.27 -7.56
C ASN A 508 -5.91 -25.37 -6.05
N ALA A 509 -7.13 -25.01 -5.65
CA ALA A 509 -7.58 -24.69 -4.29
C ALA A 509 -7.52 -25.82 -3.22
N ASN A 510 -6.65 -26.83 -3.36
CA ASN A 510 -6.59 -28.03 -2.49
C ASN A 510 -5.20 -28.27 -1.88
N VAL A 511 -4.42 -27.21 -1.62
CA VAL A 511 -3.11 -27.34 -0.94
C VAL A 511 -3.17 -26.65 0.41
N ALA A 512 -2.86 -27.40 1.48
CA ALA A 512 -2.83 -26.84 2.81
C ALA A 512 -1.69 -25.83 2.99
N THR A 513 -1.94 -24.74 3.71
CA THR A 513 -0.97 -23.66 3.92
C THR A 513 -0.82 -23.34 5.40
N ASN A 514 0.35 -22.85 5.82
CA ASN A 514 0.58 -22.36 7.18
C ASN A 514 0.02 -20.95 7.35
N THR A 515 -1.27 -20.78 7.08
CA THR A 515 -1.98 -19.52 7.30
C THR A 515 -2.59 -19.53 8.68
N ARG A 516 -2.24 -18.54 9.52
CA ARG A 516 -2.86 -18.27 10.81
C ARG A 516 -4.03 -17.31 10.60
N ILE A 517 -5.15 -17.59 11.22
CA ILE A 517 -6.31 -16.70 11.24
C ILE A 517 -6.42 -16.09 12.62
N THR A 518 -6.56 -14.77 12.70
CA THR A 518 -6.76 -14.07 13.97
C THR A 518 -8.00 -13.21 13.88
N LYS A 519 -8.89 -13.33 14.87
CA LYS A 519 -10.06 -12.47 15.02
C LYS A 519 -9.91 -11.54 16.22
N THR A 520 -9.94 -10.24 15.94
CA THR A 520 -9.88 -9.15 16.93
C THR A 520 -10.99 -8.11 16.66
N GLY A 521 -11.07 -7.05 17.46
CA GLY A 521 -12.14 -6.05 17.34
C GLY A 521 -13.51 -6.56 17.77
N THR A 522 -14.51 -5.68 17.82
CA THR A 522 -15.83 -5.99 18.40
C THR A 522 -16.81 -6.61 17.41
N GLY A 523 -16.58 -6.50 16.10
CA GLY A 523 -17.47 -7.01 15.06
C GLY A 523 -17.50 -8.53 14.94
N THR A 524 -18.45 -9.05 14.15
CA THR A 524 -18.60 -10.48 13.87
C THR A 524 -18.04 -10.84 12.50
N TRP A 525 -17.20 -11.88 12.41
CA TRP A 525 -16.71 -12.42 11.14
C TRP A 525 -17.16 -13.87 10.96
N ALA A 526 -17.73 -14.23 9.81
CA ALA A 526 -18.12 -15.60 9.50
C ALA A 526 -17.18 -16.25 8.47
N LEU A 527 -16.73 -17.47 8.74
CA LEU A 527 -16.05 -18.34 7.80
C LEU A 527 -17.07 -19.37 7.29
N THR A 528 -17.47 -19.29 6.02
CA THR A 528 -18.54 -20.14 5.48
C THR A 528 -18.05 -21.21 4.50
N ALA A 529 -16.75 -21.22 4.19
CA ALA A 529 -16.13 -22.24 3.36
C ALA A 529 -15.47 -23.34 4.20
N ASN A 530 -15.28 -24.51 3.58
CA ASN A 530 -14.40 -25.55 4.11
C ASN A 530 -12.95 -25.11 3.88
N ASN A 531 -12.31 -24.63 4.94
CA ASN A 531 -10.97 -24.09 4.87
C ASN A 531 -9.93 -25.20 5.03
N ILE A 532 -8.75 -25.00 4.44
CA ILE A 532 -7.71 -26.04 4.34
C ILE A 532 -6.35 -25.60 4.87
N TYR A 533 -6.28 -24.52 5.65
CA TYR A 533 -5.04 -24.12 6.33
C TYR A 533 -4.77 -24.97 7.58
N TYR A 534 -3.51 -25.00 8.03
CA TYR A 534 -3.10 -25.68 9.26
C TYR A 534 -2.41 -24.75 10.27
N GLY A 535 -2.29 -23.46 9.96
CA GLY A 535 -1.90 -22.46 10.95
C GLY A 535 -2.99 -22.28 12.01
N VAL A 536 -2.61 -21.72 13.15
CA VAL A 536 -3.51 -21.55 14.30
C VAL A 536 -4.64 -20.57 13.99
N THR A 537 -5.86 -20.91 14.39
CA THR A 537 -7.00 -19.99 14.49
C THR A 537 -7.05 -19.41 15.89
N THR A 538 -6.94 -18.10 16.03
CA THR A 538 -6.99 -17.39 17.31
C THR A 538 -8.18 -16.42 17.34
N VAL A 539 -8.97 -16.46 18.40
CA VAL A 539 -9.99 -15.44 18.68
C VAL A 539 -9.66 -14.76 19.99
N SER A 540 -9.42 -13.46 19.96
CA SER A 540 -9.08 -12.66 21.14
C SER A 540 -10.02 -11.48 21.37
N GLY A 541 -10.98 -11.23 20.47
CA GLY A 541 -12.06 -10.28 20.68
C GLY A 541 -13.17 -10.37 19.62
N GLY A 542 -14.39 -10.00 20.02
CA GLY A 542 -15.59 -10.12 19.20
C GLY A 542 -15.88 -11.56 18.75
N THR A 543 -16.68 -11.72 17.70
CA THR A 543 -17.20 -13.05 17.30
C THR A 543 -16.57 -13.57 16.00
N LEU A 544 -16.11 -14.82 16.00
CA LEU A 544 -15.82 -15.61 14.80
C LEU A 544 -16.91 -16.69 14.67
N LEU A 545 -17.59 -16.79 13.54
CA LEU A 545 -18.59 -17.83 13.26
C LEU A 545 -18.04 -18.86 12.28
N ALA A 546 -18.08 -20.14 12.65
CA ALA A 546 -17.83 -21.29 11.80
C ALA A 546 -19.15 -21.74 11.17
N ASN A 547 -19.43 -21.29 9.96
CA ASN A 547 -20.69 -21.52 9.24
C ASN A 547 -20.45 -22.25 7.90
N ASN A 548 -19.44 -23.13 7.88
CA ASN A 548 -19.21 -24.03 6.76
C ASN A 548 -20.19 -25.20 6.77
N ASP A 549 -20.25 -25.98 5.69
CA ASP A 549 -20.95 -27.27 5.69
C ASP A 549 -20.20 -28.27 6.59
N PRO A 550 -20.76 -28.65 7.75
CA PRO A 550 -20.07 -29.50 8.72
C PRO A 550 -19.87 -30.95 8.23
N ALA A 551 -20.58 -31.38 7.18
CA ALA A 551 -20.47 -32.74 6.64
C ALA A 551 -19.23 -32.93 5.75
N THR A 552 -18.69 -31.85 5.19
CA THR A 552 -17.67 -31.91 4.14
C THR A 552 -16.33 -31.27 4.52
N GLY A 553 -16.24 -30.60 5.67
CA GLY A 553 -14.98 -30.04 6.14
C GLY A 553 -15.09 -29.21 7.42
N SER A 554 -14.14 -28.31 7.61
CA SER A 554 -14.11 -27.40 8.77
C SER A 554 -13.86 -25.96 8.37
N ALA A 555 -14.52 -25.03 9.06
CA ALA A 555 -14.26 -23.61 8.95
C ALA A 555 -12.87 -23.22 9.50
N THR A 556 -12.33 -23.95 10.47
CA THR A 556 -11.05 -23.60 11.13
C THR A 556 -9.84 -24.33 10.57
N GLY A 557 -10.01 -25.04 9.45
CA GLY A 557 -8.95 -25.84 8.85
C GLY A 557 -8.54 -27.02 9.74
N SER A 558 -7.24 -27.34 9.76
CA SER A 558 -6.66 -28.45 10.52
C SER A 558 -5.66 -28.00 11.59
N GLY A 559 -5.48 -26.69 11.77
CA GLY A 559 -4.59 -26.14 12.78
C GLY A 559 -5.17 -26.22 14.20
N ASN A 560 -4.41 -25.69 15.17
CA ASN A 560 -4.94 -25.49 16.51
C ASN A 560 -6.00 -24.37 16.50
N VAL A 561 -6.96 -24.47 17.41
CA VAL A 561 -7.95 -23.41 17.65
C VAL A 561 -7.79 -22.93 19.09
N VAL A 562 -7.61 -21.63 19.26
CA VAL A 562 -7.38 -21.00 20.57
C VAL A 562 -8.29 -19.79 20.73
N LEU A 563 -9.09 -19.79 21.79
CA LEU A 563 -9.78 -18.60 22.26
C LEU A 563 -9.06 -18.11 23.51
N ASN A 564 -8.54 -16.89 23.43
CA ASN A 564 -7.81 -16.25 24.52
C ASN A 564 -8.22 -14.77 24.61
N GLY A 565 -9.49 -14.54 24.94
CA GLY A 565 -9.99 -13.20 25.22
C GLY A 565 -9.40 -12.65 26.52
N ALA A 566 -8.98 -11.39 26.49
CA ALA A 566 -8.83 -10.63 27.73
C ALA A 566 -10.22 -10.43 28.38
N ALA A 567 -10.27 -10.20 29.70
CA ALA A 567 -11.52 -9.87 30.37
C ALA A 567 -12.21 -8.68 29.67
N GLY A 568 -13.50 -8.85 29.31
CA GLY A 568 -14.29 -7.84 28.59
C GLY A 568 -14.05 -7.76 27.08
N ALA A 569 -13.14 -8.54 26.50
CA ALA A 569 -12.91 -8.56 25.05
C ALA A 569 -14.01 -9.31 24.26
N ASN A 570 -14.86 -10.07 24.96
CA ASN A 570 -15.94 -10.88 24.40
C ASN A 570 -15.47 -11.74 23.21
N ALA A 571 -14.36 -12.48 23.41
CA ALA A 571 -13.85 -13.40 22.40
C ALA A 571 -14.78 -14.60 22.29
N THR A 572 -15.56 -14.65 21.19
CA THR A 572 -16.57 -15.67 20.93
C THR A 572 -16.21 -16.44 19.67
N LEU A 573 -16.16 -17.77 19.75
CA LEU A 573 -16.22 -18.65 18.59
C LEU A 573 -17.60 -19.29 18.58
N GLY A 574 -18.29 -19.31 17.46
CA GLY A 574 -19.59 -19.99 17.38
C GLY A 574 -19.94 -20.43 15.98
N GLY A 575 -21.23 -20.56 15.70
CA GLY A 575 -21.76 -20.90 14.38
C GLY A 575 -22.52 -22.22 14.34
N THR A 576 -22.85 -22.65 13.13
CA THR A 576 -23.64 -23.87 12.86
C THR A 576 -22.85 -24.93 12.08
N GLY A 577 -21.55 -24.74 11.94
CA GLY A 577 -20.66 -25.54 11.09
C GLY A 577 -19.76 -26.47 11.91
N SER A 578 -18.50 -26.58 11.48
CA SER A 578 -17.52 -27.48 12.10
C SER A 578 -16.22 -26.77 12.44
N ILE A 579 -15.82 -26.87 13.70
CA ILE A 579 -14.55 -26.39 14.25
C ILE A 579 -13.71 -27.62 14.57
N THR A 580 -12.59 -27.81 13.88
CA THR A 580 -11.75 -28.99 14.07
C THR A 580 -10.26 -28.67 14.05
N GLY A 581 -9.47 -29.72 14.26
CA GLY A 581 -8.03 -29.76 14.04
C GLY A 581 -7.63 -31.08 13.38
N GLY A 582 -6.42 -31.12 12.83
CA GLY A 582 -5.80 -32.34 12.34
C GLY A 582 -5.31 -33.25 13.48
N PRO A 583 -4.68 -34.39 13.13
CA PRO A 583 -4.07 -35.26 14.12
C PRO A 583 -3.06 -34.53 15.01
N SER A 584 -3.18 -34.70 16.33
CA SER A 584 -2.34 -34.06 17.36
C SER A 584 -2.51 -32.54 17.49
N SER A 585 -3.55 -31.95 16.89
CA SER A 585 -3.92 -30.55 17.12
C SER A 585 -4.66 -30.38 18.46
N SER A 586 -4.93 -29.13 18.83
CA SER A 586 -5.69 -28.78 20.03
C SER A 586 -6.80 -27.77 19.78
N ILE A 587 -7.90 -27.90 20.52
CA ILE A 587 -8.95 -26.89 20.66
C ILE A 587 -8.97 -26.41 22.11
N THR A 588 -8.73 -25.12 22.33
CA THR A 588 -8.69 -24.51 23.65
C THR A 588 -9.66 -23.34 23.73
N ILE A 589 -10.67 -23.48 24.59
CA ILE A 589 -11.60 -22.43 24.96
C ILE A 589 -11.15 -21.89 26.32
N GLY A 590 -10.48 -20.73 26.34
CA GLY A 590 -9.97 -20.11 27.57
C GLY A 590 -11.06 -19.54 28.48
N SER A 591 -10.74 -19.31 29.76
CA SER A 591 -11.69 -18.97 30.84
C SER A 591 -12.44 -17.63 30.68
N ASN A 592 -11.97 -16.73 29.83
CA ASN A 592 -12.61 -15.44 29.51
C ASN A 592 -13.18 -15.41 28.08
N SER A 593 -13.54 -16.57 27.54
CA SER A 593 -13.99 -16.71 26.17
C SER A 593 -15.26 -17.54 26.08
N PHE A 594 -15.94 -17.41 24.94
CA PHE A 594 -17.25 -18.00 24.73
C PHE A 594 -17.20 -18.97 23.54
N LEU A 595 -17.72 -20.18 23.74
CA LEU A 595 -18.13 -21.06 22.64
C LEU A 595 -19.65 -20.95 22.52
N MET A 596 -20.14 -20.39 21.42
CA MET A 596 -21.57 -20.17 21.18
C MET A 596 -22.08 -21.20 20.18
N VAL A 597 -23.02 -22.05 20.57
CA VAL A 597 -23.67 -22.94 19.62
C VAL A 597 -24.73 -22.14 18.86
N GLY A 598 -24.63 -22.12 17.54
CA GLY A 598 -25.44 -21.24 16.70
C GLY A 598 -24.80 -19.88 16.42
N ASN A 599 -25.56 -19.02 15.73
CA ASN A 599 -25.11 -17.69 15.30
C ASN A 599 -25.46 -16.57 16.29
N THR A 600 -26.28 -16.88 17.27
CA THR A 600 -26.81 -15.98 18.28
C THR A 600 -26.88 -16.70 19.62
N HIS A 601 -26.99 -15.95 20.72
CA HIS A 601 -27.29 -16.46 22.04
C HIS A 601 -28.28 -15.52 22.72
N GLY A 602 -29.29 -16.06 23.38
CA GLY A 602 -30.37 -15.29 24.02
C GLY A 602 -31.30 -14.60 23.00
N VAL A 603 -31.39 -15.12 21.77
CA VAL A 603 -32.25 -14.56 20.71
C VAL A 603 -33.32 -15.57 20.34
N ALA A 604 -34.58 -15.19 20.50
CA ALA A 604 -35.73 -16.06 20.19
C ALA A 604 -35.78 -16.47 18.71
N SER A 605 -36.40 -17.63 18.46
CA SER A 605 -36.57 -18.17 17.13
C SER A 605 -37.21 -17.16 16.18
N GLY A 606 -36.61 -16.95 15.02
CA GLY A 606 -37.09 -16.00 14.01
C GLY A 606 -36.76 -14.53 14.27
N VAL A 607 -36.16 -14.18 15.41
CA VAL A 607 -35.76 -12.80 15.75
C VAL A 607 -34.32 -12.52 15.29
N ILE A 608 -34.08 -11.35 14.70
CA ILE A 608 -32.74 -10.91 14.30
C ILE A 608 -32.01 -10.33 15.51
N GLY A 609 -30.88 -10.93 15.87
CA GLY A 609 -30.00 -10.44 16.93
C GLY A 609 -29.18 -9.21 16.50
N SER A 610 -28.46 -8.63 17.47
CA SER A 610 -27.62 -7.43 17.26
C SER A 610 -26.53 -7.59 16.20
N ASN A 611 -26.10 -8.82 15.93
CA ASN A 611 -25.08 -9.14 14.92
C ASN A 611 -25.67 -9.41 13.52
N GLY A 612 -26.99 -9.24 13.33
CA GLY A 612 -27.67 -9.43 12.04
C GLY A 612 -28.01 -10.88 11.68
N TYR A 613 -27.84 -11.81 12.63
CA TYR A 613 -28.22 -13.22 12.47
C TYR A 613 -29.55 -13.50 13.17
N THR A 614 -30.35 -14.37 12.56
CA THR A 614 -31.64 -14.81 13.12
C THR A 614 -31.44 -15.93 14.13
N GLY A 615 -32.11 -15.83 15.29
CA GLY A 615 -32.17 -16.90 16.28
C GLY A 615 -32.88 -18.13 15.73
N ALA A 616 -32.28 -19.30 15.92
CA ALA A 616 -32.81 -20.59 15.52
C ALA A 616 -32.03 -21.69 16.24
N VAL A 617 -32.67 -22.85 16.42
CA VAL A 617 -32.03 -24.08 16.91
C VAL A 617 -30.83 -24.41 16.03
N ALA A 618 -29.69 -24.65 16.66
CA ALA A 618 -28.44 -24.87 15.96
C ALA A 618 -27.67 -26.11 16.44
N ASP A 619 -26.98 -26.73 15.47
CA ASP A 619 -25.97 -27.75 15.73
C ASP A 619 -24.57 -27.16 15.47
N LEU A 620 -23.61 -27.42 16.36
CA LEU A 620 -22.20 -27.09 16.13
C LEU A 620 -21.33 -28.33 16.32
N ASN A 621 -20.46 -28.63 15.35
CA ASN A 621 -19.49 -29.72 15.47
C ASN A 621 -18.17 -29.21 16.03
N LEU A 622 -17.66 -29.87 17.07
CA LEU A 622 -16.38 -29.59 17.71
C LEU A 622 -15.48 -30.83 17.69
N GLY A 623 -14.37 -30.72 16.96
CA GLY A 623 -13.40 -31.81 16.79
C GLY A 623 -13.71 -32.72 15.59
N SER A 624 -13.15 -33.92 15.59
CA SER A 624 -13.29 -34.96 14.55
C SER A 624 -12.79 -36.29 15.11
N ALA A 625 -12.89 -37.39 14.35
CA ALA A 625 -12.38 -38.71 14.75
C ALA A 625 -10.83 -38.82 14.80
N ASN A 626 -10.14 -37.71 15.07
CA ASN A 626 -8.70 -37.61 15.26
C ASN A 626 -8.36 -37.38 16.74
N VAL A 627 -7.08 -37.58 17.08
CA VAL A 627 -6.54 -37.20 18.39
C VAL A 627 -6.45 -35.68 18.44
N ILE A 628 -7.40 -35.04 19.11
CA ILE A 628 -7.50 -33.58 19.27
C ILE A 628 -7.59 -33.29 20.76
N ALA A 629 -6.55 -32.66 21.32
CA ALA A 629 -6.59 -32.27 22.72
C ALA A 629 -7.63 -31.16 22.92
N MET A 630 -8.53 -31.34 23.88
CA MET A 630 -9.60 -30.37 24.16
C MET A 630 -9.50 -29.81 25.58
N THR A 631 -9.56 -28.48 25.68
CA THR A 631 -9.71 -27.75 26.93
C THR A 631 -10.93 -26.84 26.84
N LEU A 632 -11.94 -27.10 27.67
CA LEU A 632 -13.21 -26.37 27.74
C LEU A 632 -13.28 -25.60 29.06
N ALA A 633 -12.50 -24.52 29.16
CA ALA A 633 -12.39 -23.71 30.37
C ALA A 633 -13.21 -22.41 30.32
N GLY A 634 -13.72 -22.01 29.14
CA GLY A 634 -14.57 -20.84 28.96
C GLY A 634 -16.06 -21.09 29.18
N THR A 635 -16.89 -20.17 28.71
CA THR A 635 -18.36 -20.29 28.79
C THR A 635 -18.89 -20.92 27.50
N LEU A 636 -19.61 -22.03 27.61
CA LEU A 636 -20.32 -22.67 26.50
C LEU A 636 -21.78 -22.20 26.56
N GLN A 637 -22.26 -21.59 25.48
CA GLN A 637 -23.56 -20.93 25.41
C GLN A 637 -24.53 -21.73 24.54
N PHE A 638 -25.74 -21.90 25.08
CA PHE A 638 -26.85 -22.63 24.47
C PHE A 638 -28.16 -21.87 24.66
N ASP A 639 -29.07 -21.98 23.71
CA ASP A 639 -30.43 -21.47 23.77
C ASP A 639 -31.45 -22.63 23.83
N LEU A 640 -32.50 -22.45 24.63
CA LEU A 640 -33.68 -23.31 24.70
C LEU A 640 -34.86 -22.61 24.02
N PHE A 641 -35.38 -23.23 22.97
CA PHE A 641 -36.44 -22.69 22.12
C PHE A 641 -37.82 -23.24 22.44
N GLY A 642 -37.91 -24.25 23.30
CA GLY A 642 -39.15 -24.92 23.70
C GLY A 642 -38.92 -25.81 24.90
N ASN A 643 -39.99 -26.44 25.39
CA ASN A 643 -39.95 -27.33 26.54
C ASN A 643 -40.90 -28.52 26.36
N ASP A 644 -41.08 -29.00 25.12
CA ASP A 644 -41.97 -30.10 24.84
C ASP A 644 -41.64 -31.31 25.71
N VAL A 645 -42.68 -31.86 26.33
CA VAL A 645 -42.57 -32.91 27.37
C VAL A 645 -42.29 -34.30 26.78
N ALA A 646 -41.95 -34.37 25.49
CA ALA A 646 -41.55 -35.60 24.85
C ALA A 646 -40.11 -35.98 25.25
N ALA A 647 -39.70 -37.22 24.95
CA ALA A 647 -38.32 -37.68 25.17
C ALA A 647 -37.27 -36.68 24.64
N ILE A 648 -36.03 -36.74 25.15
CA ILE A 648 -34.87 -35.88 24.81
C ILE A 648 -35.06 -35.08 23.50
N THR A 649 -35.41 -33.79 23.59
CA THR A 649 -35.71 -32.97 22.41
C THR A 649 -34.44 -32.29 21.91
N THR A 650 -33.90 -32.77 20.77
CA THR A 650 -32.77 -32.13 20.08
C THR A 650 -33.23 -31.02 19.12
N SER A 651 -34.54 -30.86 18.93
CA SER A 651 -35.14 -29.85 18.04
C SER A 651 -35.56 -28.58 18.77
N GLU A 652 -35.37 -28.50 20.08
CA GLU A 652 -35.80 -27.38 20.92
C GLU A 652 -34.65 -26.76 21.73
N ALA A 653 -33.43 -27.22 21.50
CA ALA A 653 -32.24 -26.67 22.12
C ALA A 653 -31.08 -26.72 21.15
N ASP A 654 -30.15 -25.80 21.34
CA ASP A 654 -28.86 -25.88 20.70
C ASP A 654 -28.09 -27.14 21.10
N LEU A 655 -27.40 -27.76 20.15
CA LEU A 655 -26.66 -29.00 20.32
C LEU A 655 -25.18 -28.87 19.89
N LEU A 656 -24.27 -29.06 20.85
CA LEU A 656 -22.85 -29.20 20.58
C LEU A 656 -22.48 -30.66 20.37
N LYS A 657 -22.01 -31.03 19.18
CA LYS A 657 -21.55 -32.37 18.87
C LYS A 657 -20.04 -32.47 19.03
N ILE A 658 -19.58 -33.31 19.94
CA ILE A 658 -18.15 -33.43 20.27
C ILE A 658 -17.58 -34.72 19.70
N ALA A 659 -16.45 -34.60 18.99
CA ALA A 659 -15.72 -35.75 18.45
C ALA A 659 -14.21 -35.65 18.72
N SER A 660 -13.63 -36.68 19.36
CA SER A 660 -12.18 -36.90 19.41
C SER A 660 -11.82 -38.28 19.94
N THR A 661 -10.66 -38.78 19.51
CA THR A 661 -10.02 -39.98 20.06
C THR A 661 -8.94 -39.67 21.10
N ALA A 662 -8.80 -38.41 21.55
CA ALA A 662 -7.87 -38.05 22.61
C ALA A 662 -8.25 -38.74 23.94
N ALA A 663 -7.24 -39.26 24.65
CA ALA A 663 -7.44 -40.01 25.88
C ALA A 663 -8.12 -39.19 26.99
N THR A 664 -7.89 -37.87 27.01
CA THR A 664 -8.40 -36.98 28.05
C THR A 664 -8.89 -35.66 27.48
N MET A 665 -9.93 -35.09 28.09
CA MET A 665 -10.46 -33.76 27.85
C MET A 665 -10.45 -32.99 29.17
N THR A 666 -9.99 -31.74 29.14
CA THR A 666 -9.98 -30.87 30.33
C THR A 666 -11.24 -30.02 30.35
N LEU A 667 -11.97 -30.08 31.47
CA LEU A 667 -13.17 -29.30 31.75
C LEU A 667 -12.88 -28.32 32.90
N GLY A 668 -13.34 -27.09 32.78
CA GLY A 668 -13.24 -26.11 33.87
C GLY A 668 -14.07 -24.85 33.67
N GLY A 669 -15.00 -24.88 32.71
CA GLY A 669 -15.78 -23.73 32.27
C GLY A 669 -17.20 -23.68 32.83
N THR A 670 -18.01 -22.80 32.25
CA THR A 670 -19.44 -22.64 32.58
C THR A 670 -20.31 -23.09 31.42
N ILE A 671 -21.36 -23.86 31.69
CA ILE A 671 -22.48 -24.06 30.77
C ILE A 671 -23.50 -22.95 31.04
N ALA A 672 -23.67 -22.04 30.08
CA ALA A 672 -24.63 -20.95 30.14
C ALA A 672 -25.81 -21.25 29.21
N VAL A 673 -27.02 -21.23 29.75
CA VAL A 673 -28.23 -21.56 29.03
C VAL A 673 -29.20 -20.40 29.10
N ALA A 674 -29.71 -19.96 27.95
CA ALA A 674 -30.77 -18.97 27.87
C ALA A 674 -32.11 -19.65 27.51
N ASP A 675 -33.17 -19.29 28.22
CA ASP A 675 -34.54 -19.58 27.78
C ASP A 675 -34.99 -18.50 26.81
N VAL A 676 -35.24 -18.89 25.57
CA VAL A 676 -35.74 -18.05 24.48
C VAL A 676 -37.03 -18.59 23.88
N SER A 677 -37.70 -19.50 24.58
CA SER A 677 -38.94 -20.15 24.16
C SER A 677 -40.14 -19.19 24.07
N GLY A 678 -40.06 -18.05 24.76
CA GLY A 678 -41.19 -17.13 24.93
C GLY A 678 -42.22 -17.63 25.94
N ALA A 679 -41.95 -18.72 26.67
CA ALA A 679 -42.79 -19.18 27.77
C ALA A 679 -42.85 -18.14 28.89
N ALA A 680 -43.97 -18.13 29.64
CA ALA A 680 -44.10 -17.25 30.79
C ALA A 680 -43.09 -17.63 31.88
N ALA A 681 -42.53 -16.63 32.55
CA ALA A 681 -41.63 -16.86 33.68
C ALA A 681 -42.31 -17.73 34.75
N GLY A 682 -41.58 -18.70 35.29
CA GLY A 682 -42.05 -19.62 36.30
C GLY A 682 -43.08 -20.66 35.81
N SER A 683 -43.13 -20.95 34.51
CA SER A 683 -44.11 -21.89 33.94
C SER A 683 -43.57 -23.32 33.77
N TRP A 684 -42.26 -23.51 33.75
CA TRP A 684 -41.69 -24.81 33.42
C TRP A 684 -41.74 -25.78 34.61
N THR A 685 -42.39 -26.91 34.39
CA THR A 685 -42.52 -28.03 35.35
C THR A 685 -41.88 -29.32 34.86
N ALA A 686 -41.55 -29.38 33.56
CA ALA A 686 -40.95 -30.54 32.91
C ALA A 686 -40.21 -30.09 31.64
N GLY A 687 -39.29 -30.94 31.17
CA GLY A 687 -38.48 -30.73 29.98
C GLY A 687 -37.15 -31.49 30.10
N THR A 688 -36.60 -31.96 28.99
CA THR A 688 -35.30 -32.62 28.93
C THR A 688 -34.62 -32.29 27.61
N TRP A 689 -33.47 -31.63 27.70
CA TRP A 689 -32.73 -31.13 26.54
C TRP A 689 -31.35 -31.73 26.51
N GLN A 690 -30.92 -32.20 25.34
CA GLN A 690 -29.53 -32.58 25.13
C GLN A 690 -28.77 -31.37 24.59
N LEU A 691 -27.84 -30.85 25.38
CA LEU A 691 -27.01 -29.72 24.98
C LEU A 691 -25.68 -30.19 24.38
N ILE A 692 -25.19 -31.36 24.80
CA ILE A 692 -23.95 -31.94 24.27
C ILE A 692 -24.20 -33.36 23.77
N ASP A 693 -23.79 -33.66 22.56
CA ASP A 693 -23.65 -35.04 22.09
C ASP A 693 -22.21 -35.52 22.35
N TRP A 694 -22.07 -36.42 23.32
CA TRP A 694 -20.81 -37.04 23.70
C TRP A 694 -20.47 -38.31 22.91
N SER A 695 -21.35 -38.77 22.01
CA SER A 695 -21.18 -40.05 21.31
C SER A 695 -19.87 -40.17 20.53
N GLY A 696 -19.32 -39.04 20.07
CA GLY A 696 -18.03 -38.97 19.37
C GLY A 696 -16.80 -38.94 20.29
N TYR A 697 -16.95 -39.02 21.61
CA TYR A 697 -15.85 -38.97 22.57
C TYR A 697 -15.96 -40.04 23.67
N SER A 698 -15.00 -40.95 23.70
CA SER A 698 -14.92 -42.06 24.66
C SER A 698 -13.81 -41.93 25.71
N GLY A 699 -12.99 -40.87 25.65
CA GLY A 699 -11.91 -40.61 26.59
C GLY A 699 -12.41 -40.13 27.97
N SER A 700 -11.47 -39.91 28.90
CA SER A 700 -11.77 -39.40 30.24
C SER A 700 -12.02 -37.89 30.23
N LYS A 701 -13.18 -37.49 30.76
CA LYS A 701 -13.54 -36.07 31.00
C LYS A 701 -12.99 -35.67 32.37
N ASN A 702 -11.93 -34.87 32.39
CA ASN A 702 -11.25 -34.46 33.62
C ASN A 702 -11.69 -33.06 34.04
N GLY A 703 -12.28 -32.95 35.24
CA GLY A 703 -12.82 -31.70 35.77
C GLY A 703 -14.34 -31.66 35.74
N PHE A 704 -14.91 -30.48 35.94
CA PHE A 704 -16.36 -30.27 35.99
C PHE A 704 -16.71 -28.92 35.36
N PHE A 705 -17.98 -28.78 34.97
CA PHE A 705 -18.56 -27.49 34.60
C PHE A 705 -19.29 -26.86 35.78
N THR A 706 -19.31 -25.54 35.82
CA THR A 706 -20.34 -24.78 36.54
C THR A 706 -21.54 -24.53 35.63
N PHE A 707 -22.71 -24.28 36.20
CA PHE A 707 -23.95 -24.11 35.44
C PHE A 707 -24.59 -22.76 35.75
N ALA A 708 -24.90 -22.00 34.69
CA ALA A 708 -25.70 -20.79 34.72
C ALA A 708 -26.99 -21.05 33.93
N LEU A 709 -28.02 -21.55 34.63
CA LEU A 709 -29.28 -22.00 34.05
C LEU A 709 -30.40 -20.99 34.30
N PRO A 710 -31.43 -20.93 33.43
CA PRO A 710 -32.52 -19.96 33.55
C PRO A 710 -33.50 -20.38 34.66
N THR A 711 -33.13 -20.14 35.93
CA THR A 711 -33.97 -20.51 37.09
C THR A 711 -35.28 -19.73 37.14
N ALA A 712 -35.36 -18.56 36.49
CA ALA A 712 -36.57 -17.76 36.38
C ALA A 712 -37.65 -18.44 35.52
N SER A 713 -37.29 -19.41 34.67
CA SER A 713 -38.23 -20.17 33.85
C SER A 713 -38.97 -21.26 34.65
N LEU A 714 -38.38 -21.71 35.77
CA LEU A 714 -38.92 -22.83 36.56
C LEU A 714 -40.08 -22.42 37.46
N ALA A 715 -41.13 -23.25 37.46
CA ALA A 715 -42.21 -23.14 38.42
C ALA A 715 -41.72 -23.37 39.87
N ALA A 716 -42.46 -22.83 40.84
CA ALA A 716 -42.16 -23.05 42.25
C ALA A 716 -42.19 -24.56 42.58
N GLY A 717 -41.18 -25.03 43.31
CA GLY A 717 -41.04 -26.45 43.65
C GLY A 717 -40.29 -27.29 42.61
N TYR A 718 -39.66 -26.66 41.60
CA TYR A 718 -38.83 -27.34 40.61
C TYR A 718 -37.40 -26.83 40.60
N VAL A 719 -36.46 -27.71 40.22
CA VAL A 719 -35.03 -27.44 40.10
C VAL A 719 -34.48 -28.05 38.81
N TRP A 720 -33.36 -27.52 38.36
CA TRP A 720 -32.57 -28.11 37.28
C TRP A 720 -31.81 -29.34 37.78
N ASP A 721 -31.92 -30.44 37.04
CA ASP A 721 -31.11 -31.65 37.20
C ASP A 721 -30.06 -31.72 36.08
N THR A 722 -28.79 -31.72 36.49
CA THR A 722 -27.61 -31.79 35.62
C THR A 722 -26.82 -33.10 35.80
N SER A 723 -27.35 -34.06 36.55
CA SER A 723 -26.65 -35.30 36.91
C SER A 723 -26.29 -36.16 35.70
N ALA A 724 -27.10 -36.08 34.63
CA ALA A 724 -26.88 -36.78 33.37
C ALA A 724 -25.91 -36.05 32.42
N PHE A 725 -25.57 -34.78 32.69
CA PHE A 725 -24.86 -33.92 31.73
C PHE A 725 -23.50 -34.47 31.27
N LEU A 726 -22.69 -35.04 32.15
CA LEU A 726 -21.39 -35.62 31.76
C LEU A 726 -21.51 -37.02 31.13
N THR A 727 -22.66 -37.67 31.27
CA THR A 727 -22.90 -39.03 30.76
C THR A 727 -23.48 -38.99 29.35
N ASN A 728 -24.58 -38.26 29.14
CA ASN A 728 -25.29 -38.17 27.87
C ASN A 728 -25.53 -36.73 27.40
N GLY A 729 -25.06 -35.72 28.15
CA GLY A 729 -25.17 -34.31 27.78
C GLY A 729 -26.52 -33.67 28.01
N THR A 730 -27.41 -34.32 28.77
CA THR A 730 -28.75 -33.80 29.03
C THR A 730 -28.84 -32.99 30.32
N ILE A 731 -29.65 -31.95 30.27
CA ILE A 731 -30.22 -31.30 31.45
C ILE A 731 -31.74 -31.54 31.47
N SER A 732 -32.33 -31.59 32.66
CA SER A 732 -33.77 -31.80 32.81
C SER A 732 -34.33 -31.00 33.98
N ILE A 733 -35.66 -30.93 34.06
CA ILE A 733 -36.36 -30.36 35.21
C ILE A 733 -36.80 -31.49 36.14
N ALA A 734 -36.53 -31.33 37.43
CA ALA A 734 -36.96 -32.24 38.47
C ALA A 734 -37.76 -31.50 39.54
N ALA A 735 -38.78 -32.16 40.10
CA ALA A 735 -39.48 -31.64 41.27
C ALA A 735 -38.53 -31.67 42.49
N VAL A 736 -38.53 -30.60 43.27
CA VAL A 736 -37.85 -30.55 44.56
C VAL A 736 -38.52 -31.58 45.47
N PRO A 737 -37.77 -32.55 46.03
CA PRO A 737 -38.36 -33.50 46.98
C PRO A 737 -38.94 -32.73 48.16
N GLU A 738 -40.27 -32.76 48.34
CA GLU A 738 -40.88 -32.24 49.57
C GLU A 738 -40.28 -33.00 50.77
N PRO A 739 -39.95 -32.33 51.89
CA PRO A 739 -39.64 -33.03 53.14
C PRO A 739 -40.82 -33.96 53.41
N GLY A 740 -40.60 -35.27 53.34
CA GLY A 740 -41.68 -36.24 53.34
C GLY A 740 -42.65 -35.93 54.47
N ARG A 741 -43.95 -35.87 54.18
CA ARG A 741 -45.00 -35.52 55.15
C ARG A 741 -44.88 -36.34 56.46
N VAL A 742 -44.27 -37.52 56.39
CA VAL A 742 -43.88 -38.40 57.51
C VAL A 742 -42.87 -37.76 58.48
N LEU A 743 -41.89 -36.99 58.00
CA LEU A 743 -40.91 -36.27 58.83
C LEU A 743 -41.59 -35.11 59.59
N LEU A 744 -42.50 -34.38 58.94
CA LEU A 744 -43.30 -33.31 59.56
C LEU A 744 -44.33 -33.86 60.55
N ILE A 745 -44.97 -35.00 60.25
CA ILE A 745 -45.84 -35.72 61.19
C ILE A 745 -45.02 -36.32 62.34
N GLY A 746 -43.80 -36.80 62.09
CA GLY A 746 -42.86 -37.30 63.10
C GLY A 746 -42.39 -36.23 64.08
N LEU A 747 -42.06 -35.04 63.59
CA LEU A 747 -41.72 -33.87 64.42
C LEU A 747 -42.94 -33.31 65.17
N GLY A 748 -44.11 -33.30 64.53
CA GLY A 748 -45.38 -32.93 65.16
C GLY A 748 -45.80 -33.88 66.29
N THR A 749 -45.61 -35.19 66.11
CA THR A 749 -45.89 -36.19 67.15
C THR A 749 -44.85 -36.16 68.27
N ALA A 750 -43.56 -35.94 67.97
CA ALA A 750 -42.52 -35.74 68.98
C ALA A 750 -42.79 -34.51 69.86
N THR A 751 -43.20 -33.38 69.27
CA THR A 751 -43.54 -32.16 70.04
C THR A 751 -44.82 -32.31 70.87
N LEU A 752 -45.79 -33.12 70.43
CA LEU A 752 -46.97 -33.53 71.23
C LEU A 752 -46.59 -34.44 72.41
N LEU A 753 -45.61 -35.34 72.23
CA LEU A 753 -45.10 -36.22 73.30
C LEU A 753 -44.22 -35.47 74.33
N PHE A 754 -43.54 -34.39 73.91
CA PHE A 754 -42.77 -33.53 74.82
C PHE A 754 -43.58 -32.42 75.51
N ARG A 755 -44.91 -32.34 75.30
CA ARG A 755 -45.79 -31.44 76.05
C ARG A 755 -45.97 -31.94 77.50
N ARG A 756 -45.00 -31.61 78.36
CA ARG A 756 -45.03 -31.80 79.83
C ARG A 756 -46.40 -31.39 80.39
N ARG A 757 -47.14 -32.36 80.95
CA ARG A 757 -48.27 -32.12 81.85
C ARG A 757 -47.75 -31.36 83.08
N ARG A 758 -48.26 -30.15 83.32
CA ARG A 758 -48.08 -29.46 84.61
C ARG A 758 -48.88 -30.23 85.68
N PRO A 759 -48.28 -30.58 86.83
CA PRO A 759 -49.03 -31.16 87.94
C PRO A 759 -49.80 -30.05 88.68
N LEU A 760 -51.06 -30.34 89.02
CA LEU A 760 -51.91 -29.57 89.92
C LEU A 760 -51.39 -29.71 91.37
N ILE A 761 -51.18 -28.58 92.07
CA ILE A 761 -51.09 -28.51 93.53
C ILE A 761 -52.28 -27.67 94.01
N LYS A 762 -52.86 -28.13 95.13
CA LYS A 762 -54.10 -27.73 95.83
C LYS A 762 -54.52 -26.27 95.75
#